data_AF-A0A166ZSK7-F1
#
_entry.id   AF-A0A166ZSK7-F1
#
_cell.length_a   1.000
_cell.length_b   1.000
_cell.length_c   1.000
_cell.angle_alpha   90.00
_cell.angle_beta   90.00
_cell.angle_gamma   90.00
#
_symmetry.space_group_name_H-M   'P 1'
#
loop_
_entity.id
_entity.type
_entity.pdbx_description
1 polymer ?
#
loop_
_entity_poly.entity_id
_entity_poly.type
_entity_poly.pdbx_seq_one_letter_code
_entity_poly.pdbx_strand_id
1 'polypeptide(L)'
;MKYDLLKESWIPAMDKQGHTRDYSIISILEAAPRLQRIVHEKPLVVASVQRLLLAILYRSYGYLDMDEWDEIFEAAEFGSQVINYLSSPRCEARFDLFSEHYPFFQTANFTKEGGAAIPVKKLSPDFACGNNKTLFNHISDKLTFSLSPRDTALHLLVCQYFSLCGGKSGSSIQFGEHPNLANSPLIGGAVVMVEGENLFQTLMLNLQMPKNDDWLDHKLDMPVWEQNDIEAPKPRPLRGLTDYLTWRSRHIRLLPDENGYVSSMYYAQGLPNPKEIPEEPYFAYRLNKKGLKFPVSIGFDRAFWRDTACLFQYVKSINTGIEPQDLRPAGIQLIAAEDNDLIESLKLNCQLIGLENNKGNPLSWFEERLPLPFNLIEKDSASHNQFSTHLLKGLETAEAIHAQLLSAVRTFASHLLPEGARAQDVTTKVESINPSRFYWPKLNGAFEQFIWALSNQGKQAKEDWVKICRNIALEAFEGATKSWCYGGVKAQKGLSLAKQQLEEALYLRPWQRHVYWSQDTQEIVKELYRWGNPDTPRRDILAALRKSLDLQKSSQLAYMPYLGPLLSEQGERAEMQAYVAGLFASHHKVYEESSHKSLGTLWRHADESKRPSMSLRFECLLESKGDQLKHMLRQMVQILKSKDIAIDYRTLMEDLYHWDSDDKRIQLKWARDYWAKPIQSEELESSADTTH
;
A
#
# COMPACT_ATOMS: atom_id res chain seq x y z
N MET A 1 27.37 8.12 -41.37
CA MET A 1 25.91 8.00 -41.16
C MET A 1 25.49 9.06 -40.15
N LYS A 2 24.29 9.63 -40.28
CA LYS A 2 23.78 10.71 -39.41
C LYS A 2 22.39 10.35 -38.91
N TYR A 3 22.14 10.51 -37.61
CA TYR A 3 20.81 10.38 -37.00
C TYR A 3 20.64 11.50 -35.96
N ASP A 4 20.09 12.62 -36.40
CA ASP A 4 20.03 13.88 -35.65
C ASP A 4 18.78 13.96 -34.77
N LEU A 5 18.95 13.79 -33.45
CA LEU A 5 17.84 13.68 -32.50
C LEU A 5 17.01 14.97 -32.36
N LEU A 6 17.51 16.11 -32.85
CA LEU A 6 16.74 17.35 -32.91
C LEU A 6 15.67 17.32 -34.01
N LYS A 7 15.89 16.51 -35.07
CA LYS A 7 15.10 16.52 -36.31
C LYS A 7 14.43 15.18 -36.62
N GLU A 8 15.09 14.08 -36.32
CA GLU A 8 14.53 12.73 -36.48
C GLU A 8 13.46 12.47 -35.43
N SER A 9 12.39 11.77 -35.80
CA SER A 9 11.32 11.38 -34.86
C SER A 9 11.72 10.12 -34.08
N TRP A 10 11.84 10.23 -32.76
CA TRP A 10 12.24 9.10 -31.92
C TRP A 10 11.58 9.06 -30.53
N ILE A 11 10.97 10.16 -30.09
CA ILE A 11 10.30 10.25 -28.79
C ILE A 11 8.81 9.94 -28.96
N PRO A 12 8.32 8.80 -28.45
CA PRO A 12 6.89 8.48 -28.50
C PRO A 12 6.09 9.34 -27.52
N ALA A 13 5.09 10.05 -28.05
CA ALA A 13 4.15 10.84 -27.26
C ALA A 13 2.73 10.63 -27.76
N MET A 14 1.77 10.82 -26.85
CA MET A 14 0.35 10.60 -27.07
C MET A 14 -0.40 11.93 -27.07
N ASP A 15 -1.25 12.15 -28.07
CA ASP A 15 -2.15 13.31 -28.14
C ASP A 15 -3.36 13.15 -27.19
N LYS A 16 -4.17 14.22 -27.08
CA LYS A 16 -5.40 14.21 -26.24
C LYS A 16 -6.50 13.27 -26.77
N GLN A 17 -6.37 12.77 -27.99
CA GLN A 17 -7.27 11.80 -28.62
C GLN A 17 -6.79 10.34 -28.42
N GLY A 18 -5.62 10.14 -27.81
CA GLY A 18 -5.03 8.84 -27.55
C GLY A 18 -4.18 8.28 -28.70
N HIS A 19 -3.88 9.06 -29.75
CA HIS A 19 -2.98 8.62 -30.81
C HIS A 19 -1.52 8.82 -30.40
N THR A 20 -0.73 7.77 -30.56
CA THR A 20 0.71 7.80 -30.31
C THR A 20 1.48 8.03 -31.60
N ARG A 21 2.43 8.96 -31.58
CA ARG A 21 3.37 9.23 -32.67
C ARG A 21 4.77 9.52 -32.12
N ASP A 22 5.77 9.38 -32.97
CA ASP A 22 7.14 9.75 -32.63
C ASP A 22 7.45 11.18 -33.03
N TYR A 23 8.14 11.88 -32.14
CA TYR A 23 8.54 13.27 -32.29
C TYR A 23 10.06 13.41 -32.17
N SER A 24 10.61 14.43 -32.81
CA SER A 24 11.95 14.92 -32.53
C SER A 24 11.98 15.78 -31.27
N ILE A 25 13.15 16.14 -30.76
CA ILE A 25 13.26 17.06 -29.61
C ILE A 25 12.61 18.42 -29.91
N ILE A 26 12.80 18.96 -31.12
CA ILE A 26 12.20 20.24 -31.51
C ILE A 26 10.67 20.09 -31.61
N SER A 27 10.20 19.12 -32.39
CA SER A 27 8.77 18.98 -32.67
C SER A 27 7.96 18.54 -31.45
N ILE A 28 8.55 17.82 -30.47
CA ILE A 28 7.84 17.48 -29.24
C ILE A 28 7.62 18.71 -28.35
N LEU A 29 8.59 19.62 -28.26
CA LEU A 29 8.48 20.86 -27.49
C LEU A 29 7.45 21.80 -28.15
N GLU A 30 7.47 21.95 -29.47
CA GLU A 30 6.46 22.71 -30.23
C GLU A 30 5.04 22.10 -30.14
N ALA A 31 4.94 20.77 -29.99
CA ALA A 31 3.67 20.07 -29.86
C ALA A 31 3.21 19.90 -28.41
N ALA A 32 4.03 20.22 -27.41
CA ALA A 32 3.79 19.92 -26.00
C ALA A 32 2.41 20.38 -25.48
N PRO A 33 1.86 21.56 -25.86
CA PRO A 33 0.52 21.97 -25.42
C PRO A 33 -0.62 21.11 -25.96
N ARG A 34 -0.38 20.43 -27.10
CA ARG A 34 -1.35 19.54 -27.78
C ARG A 34 -1.18 18.07 -27.38
N LEU A 35 -0.07 17.72 -26.74
CA LEU A 35 0.25 16.37 -26.30
C LEU A 35 -0.24 16.15 -24.88
N GLN A 36 -0.81 14.97 -24.61
CA GLN A 36 -1.17 14.59 -23.25
C GLN A 36 0.09 14.25 -22.45
N ARG A 37 0.97 13.38 -22.98
CA ARG A 37 2.19 12.90 -22.28
C ARG A 37 3.12 12.12 -23.21
N ILE A 38 4.35 11.92 -22.74
CA ILE A 38 5.28 10.92 -23.30
C ILE A 38 4.82 9.52 -22.89
N VAL A 39 4.90 8.55 -23.79
CA VAL A 39 4.44 7.18 -23.54
C VAL A 39 5.45 6.17 -24.05
N HIS A 40 5.74 5.12 -23.28
CA HIS A 40 6.53 4.00 -23.75
C HIS A 40 6.10 2.75 -22.97
N GLU A 41 6.22 1.57 -23.58
CA GLU A 41 6.01 0.28 -22.88
C GLU A 41 6.98 0.06 -21.69
N LYS A 42 8.04 0.88 -21.60
CA LYS A 42 9.07 0.81 -20.56
C LYS A 42 9.09 2.15 -19.82
N PRO A 43 8.57 2.21 -18.59
CA PRO A 43 8.50 3.45 -17.81
C PRO A 43 9.85 4.15 -17.64
N LEU A 44 10.94 3.39 -17.52
CA LEU A 44 12.30 3.96 -17.40
C LEU A 44 12.68 4.84 -18.59
N VAL A 45 12.17 4.55 -19.79
CA VAL A 45 12.36 5.40 -20.98
C VAL A 45 11.65 6.73 -20.80
N VAL A 46 10.42 6.72 -20.30
CA VAL A 46 9.61 7.93 -20.07
C VAL A 46 10.35 8.89 -19.12
N ALA A 47 10.78 8.39 -17.95
CA ALA A 47 11.53 9.18 -16.97
C ALA A 47 12.85 9.72 -17.54
N SER A 48 13.54 8.91 -18.35
CA SER A 48 14.81 9.30 -18.98
C SER A 48 14.64 10.43 -20.00
N VAL A 49 13.58 10.38 -20.81
CA VAL A 49 13.27 11.43 -21.79
C VAL A 49 12.79 12.70 -21.10
N GLN A 50 11.91 12.59 -20.09
CA GLN A 50 11.47 13.75 -19.30
C GLN A 50 12.66 14.49 -18.69
N ARG A 51 13.62 13.76 -18.08
CA ARG A 51 14.86 14.34 -17.55
C ARG A 51 15.69 15.06 -18.62
N LEU A 52 15.81 14.48 -19.82
CA LEU A 52 16.52 15.12 -20.94
C LEU A 52 15.84 16.43 -21.35
N LEU A 53 14.51 16.43 -21.51
CA LEU A 53 13.76 17.63 -21.89
C LEU A 53 13.86 18.71 -20.81
N LEU A 54 13.76 18.35 -19.53
CA LEU A 54 13.96 19.29 -18.41
C LEU A 54 15.37 19.88 -18.43
N ALA A 55 16.41 19.08 -18.67
CA ALA A 55 17.78 19.60 -18.80
C ALA A 55 17.92 20.60 -19.97
N ILE A 56 17.25 20.35 -21.09
CA ILE A 56 17.19 21.28 -22.23
C ILE A 56 16.49 22.58 -21.81
N LEU A 57 15.35 22.49 -21.10
CA LEU A 57 14.59 23.65 -20.67
C LEU A 57 15.37 24.51 -19.66
N TYR A 58 15.94 23.91 -18.62
CA TYR A 58 16.83 24.62 -17.68
C TYR A 58 17.96 25.32 -18.42
N ARG A 59 18.58 24.63 -19.38
CA ARG A 59 19.68 25.23 -20.13
C ARG A 59 19.24 26.32 -21.10
N SER A 60 18.03 26.22 -21.64
CA SER A 60 17.48 27.18 -22.59
C SER A 60 17.10 28.47 -21.89
N TYR A 61 16.40 28.36 -20.77
CA TYR A 61 15.88 29.49 -20.01
C TYR A 61 16.93 30.12 -19.08
N GLY A 62 17.83 29.31 -18.52
CA GLY A 62 18.66 29.73 -17.41
C GLY A 62 17.85 29.77 -16.11
N TYR A 63 18.23 30.66 -15.20
CA TYR A 63 17.42 30.95 -14.02
C TYR A 63 16.23 31.81 -14.44
N LEU A 64 15.01 31.36 -14.13
CA LEU A 64 13.78 32.15 -14.27
C LEU A 64 13.38 32.65 -12.90
N ASP A 65 13.12 33.95 -12.76
CA ASP A 65 12.36 34.40 -11.61
C ASP A 65 10.88 33.99 -11.74
N MET A 66 10.10 34.25 -10.68
CA MET A 66 8.72 33.77 -10.67
C MET A 66 7.82 34.51 -11.64
N ASP A 67 8.06 35.80 -11.88
CA ASP A 67 7.29 36.58 -12.83
C ASP A 67 7.55 36.06 -14.26
N GLU A 68 8.82 35.77 -14.60
CA GLU A 68 9.19 35.19 -15.89
C GLU A 68 8.61 33.77 -16.08
N TRP A 69 8.60 32.96 -15.02
CA TRP A 69 8.02 31.62 -15.07
C TRP A 69 6.50 31.69 -15.30
N ASP A 70 5.81 32.58 -14.60
CA ASP A 70 4.36 32.80 -14.72
C ASP A 70 4.00 33.28 -16.14
N GLU A 71 4.74 34.23 -16.70
CA GLU A 71 4.54 34.70 -18.08
C GLU A 71 4.61 33.55 -19.10
N ILE A 72 5.59 32.65 -18.94
CA ILE A 72 5.73 31.47 -19.82
C ILE A 72 4.57 30.50 -19.59
N PHE A 73 4.20 30.25 -18.34
CA PHE A 73 3.13 29.32 -18.00
C PHE A 73 1.77 29.80 -18.54
N GLU A 74 1.47 31.09 -18.42
CA GLU A 74 0.25 31.74 -18.95
C GLU A 74 0.21 31.73 -20.48
N ALA A 75 1.35 31.94 -21.14
CA ALA A 75 1.46 31.84 -22.60
C ALA A 75 1.12 30.42 -23.13
N ALA A 76 1.20 29.40 -22.27
CA ALA A 76 0.86 28.01 -22.56
C ALA A 76 1.66 27.38 -23.71
N GLU A 77 2.85 27.92 -24.01
CA GLU A 77 3.78 27.42 -25.01
C GLU A 77 5.23 27.77 -24.66
N PHE A 78 6.19 26.99 -25.16
CA PHE A 78 7.60 27.32 -24.99
C PHE A 78 7.99 28.45 -25.94
N GLY A 79 8.52 29.54 -25.38
CA GLY A 79 8.97 30.70 -26.14
C GLY A 79 10.11 30.39 -27.12
N SER A 80 10.34 31.30 -28.08
CA SER A 80 11.36 31.14 -29.12
C SER A 80 12.78 30.93 -28.59
N GLN A 81 13.06 31.33 -27.34
CA GLN A 81 14.35 31.11 -26.66
C GLN A 81 14.77 29.63 -26.67
N VAL A 82 13.83 28.70 -26.45
CA VAL A 82 14.13 27.25 -26.45
C VAL A 82 14.56 26.78 -27.82
N ILE A 83 13.82 27.17 -28.87
CA ILE A 83 14.14 26.81 -30.25
C ILE A 83 15.43 27.48 -30.73
N ASN A 84 15.66 28.73 -30.34
CA ASN A 84 16.88 29.46 -30.63
C ASN A 84 18.11 28.78 -30.01
N TYR A 85 17.99 28.31 -28.76
CA TYR A 85 19.04 27.54 -28.11
C TYR A 85 19.32 26.22 -28.81
N LEU A 86 18.28 25.43 -29.12
CA LEU A 86 18.42 24.14 -29.82
C LEU A 86 18.97 24.29 -31.24
N SER A 87 18.72 25.44 -31.87
CA SER A 87 19.25 25.79 -33.20
C SER A 87 20.62 26.48 -33.14
N SER A 88 21.18 26.69 -31.95
CA SER A 88 22.46 27.38 -31.78
C SER A 88 23.64 26.47 -32.13
N PRO A 89 24.82 27.04 -32.46
CA PRO A 89 26.05 26.25 -32.68
C PRO A 89 26.48 25.38 -31.49
N ARG A 90 25.95 25.64 -30.29
CA ARG A 90 26.21 24.83 -29.09
C ARG A 90 25.52 23.47 -29.13
N CYS A 91 24.37 23.39 -29.82
CA CYS A 91 23.59 22.17 -29.99
C CYS A 91 23.78 21.58 -31.39
N GLU A 92 24.02 22.45 -32.38
CA GLU A 92 24.29 22.05 -33.76
C GLU A 92 25.46 21.05 -33.81
N ALA A 93 25.23 19.90 -34.45
CA ALA A 93 26.13 18.73 -34.52
C ALA A 93 26.36 17.93 -33.21
N ARG A 94 25.81 18.34 -32.06
CA ARG A 94 26.00 17.63 -30.76
C ARG A 94 24.90 16.62 -30.42
N PHE A 95 23.82 16.62 -31.20
CA PHE A 95 22.66 15.72 -31.05
C PHE A 95 22.60 14.60 -32.12
N ASP A 96 23.65 14.43 -32.91
CA ASP A 96 23.76 13.28 -33.81
C ASP A 96 24.22 12.03 -33.02
N LEU A 97 23.39 11.00 -33.03
CA LEU A 97 23.61 9.75 -32.30
C LEU A 97 24.89 9.04 -32.76
N PHE A 98 25.26 9.17 -34.03
CA PHE A 98 26.37 8.43 -34.64
C PHE A 98 27.53 9.32 -35.08
N SER A 99 27.56 10.57 -34.62
CA SER A 99 28.64 11.50 -34.94
C SER A 99 30.00 10.90 -34.59
N GLU A 100 30.96 11.09 -35.49
CA GLU A 100 32.32 10.60 -35.29
C GLU A 100 33.00 11.34 -34.13
N HIS A 101 32.78 12.66 -34.06
CA HIS A 101 33.43 13.55 -33.11
C HIS A 101 32.59 13.85 -31.87
N TYR A 102 31.26 13.94 -32.02
CA TYR A 102 30.34 14.35 -30.95
C TYR A 102 29.12 13.42 -30.86
N PRO A 103 29.31 12.10 -30.69
CA PRO A 103 28.19 11.18 -30.60
C PRO A 103 27.36 11.51 -29.35
N PHE A 104 26.07 11.78 -29.53
CA PHE A 104 25.18 12.19 -28.44
C PHE A 104 25.26 11.20 -27.26
N PHE A 105 25.48 11.72 -26.04
CA PHE A 105 25.60 10.96 -24.78
C PHE A 105 26.61 9.80 -24.76
N GLN A 106 27.54 9.80 -25.71
CA GLN A 106 28.57 8.78 -25.87
C GLN A 106 29.97 9.40 -25.72
N THR A 107 30.99 8.56 -25.86
CA THR A 107 32.39 8.98 -25.86
C THR A 107 32.99 8.71 -27.23
N ALA A 108 33.39 9.77 -27.93
CA ALA A 108 34.03 9.66 -29.23
C ALA A 108 35.34 8.85 -29.11
N ASN A 109 35.63 8.03 -30.13
CA ASN A 109 36.83 7.18 -30.20
C ASN A 109 37.04 6.21 -29.01
N PHE A 110 35.99 5.95 -28.21
CA PHE A 110 36.12 5.09 -27.04
C PHE A 110 36.18 3.61 -27.45
N THR A 111 37.27 2.93 -27.07
CA THR A 111 37.51 1.51 -27.32
C THR A 111 38.08 0.81 -26.10
N LYS A 112 37.72 -0.46 -25.87
CA LYS A 112 38.29 -1.29 -24.80
C LYS A 112 39.71 -1.73 -25.12
N GLU A 113 40.56 -1.90 -24.11
CA GLU A 113 41.82 -2.63 -24.30
C GLU A 113 41.50 -4.06 -24.76
N GLY A 114 42.18 -4.53 -25.81
CA GLY A 114 41.87 -5.80 -26.46
C GLY A 114 40.65 -5.77 -27.40
N GLY A 115 39.98 -4.62 -27.57
CA GLY A 115 38.94 -4.42 -28.60
C GLY A 115 37.63 -5.17 -28.39
N ALA A 116 37.39 -5.74 -27.20
CA ALA A 116 36.19 -6.52 -26.91
C ALA A 116 34.94 -5.63 -26.84
N ALA A 117 34.06 -5.76 -27.83
CA ALA A 117 32.71 -5.17 -27.82
C ALA A 117 31.72 -6.09 -27.08
N ILE A 118 30.66 -5.50 -26.53
CA ILE A 118 29.59 -6.23 -25.86
C ILE A 118 28.25 -6.05 -26.59
N PRO A 119 27.27 -6.94 -26.40
CA PRO A 119 25.95 -6.80 -27.00
C PRO A 119 25.25 -5.51 -26.58
N VAL A 120 24.51 -4.90 -27.52
CA VAL A 120 23.68 -3.70 -27.28
C VAL A 120 22.61 -3.92 -26.20
N LYS A 121 22.24 -5.19 -25.93
CA LYS A 121 21.35 -5.61 -24.83
C LYS A 121 21.73 -4.96 -23.50
N LYS A 122 23.01 -4.64 -23.26
CA LYS A 122 23.45 -4.02 -22.00
C LYS A 122 22.91 -2.58 -21.78
N LEU A 123 22.34 -1.93 -22.80
CA LEU A 123 21.74 -0.60 -22.66
C LEU A 123 20.52 -0.56 -21.72
N SER A 124 19.79 -1.67 -21.56
CA SER A 124 18.56 -1.69 -20.77
C SER A 124 18.52 -2.90 -19.83
N PRO A 125 18.07 -2.75 -18.57
CA PRO A 125 18.14 -3.82 -17.56
C PRO A 125 17.24 -5.02 -17.86
N ASP A 126 16.25 -4.87 -18.76
CA ASP A 126 15.30 -5.92 -19.13
C ASP A 126 15.85 -6.92 -20.16
N PHE A 127 16.88 -6.53 -20.92
CA PHE A 127 17.50 -7.46 -21.85
C PHE A 127 18.46 -8.38 -21.09
N ALA A 128 18.25 -9.69 -21.20
CA ALA A 128 19.19 -10.67 -20.68
C ALA A 128 20.53 -10.56 -21.41
N CYS A 129 21.60 -10.29 -20.67
CA CYS A 129 22.96 -10.15 -21.21
C CYS A 129 23.98 -10.73 -20.23
N GLY A 130 24.91 -11.56 -20.74
CA GLY A 130 25.94 -12.20 -19.94
C GLY A 130 25.36 -13.19 -18.93
N ASN A 131 25.72 -13.03 -17.65
CA ASN A 131 25.29 -13.96 -16.58
C ASN A 131 23.88 -13.66 -16.02
N ASN A 132 23.17 -12.69 -16.59
CA ASN A 132 21.80 -12.37 -16.17
C ASN A 132 20.85 -13.52 -16.53
N LYS A 133 19.90 -13.83 -15.63
CA LYS A 133 18.87 -14.85 -15.91
C LYS A 133 17.99 -14.39 -17.06
N THR A 134 17.77 -15.26 -18.05
CA THR A 134 16.78 -15.04 -19.10
C THR A 134 15.39 -15.25 -18.51
N LEU A 135 14.65 -14.16 -18.28
CA LEU A 135 13.28 -14.18 -17.77
C LEU A 135 12.34 -13.74 -18.89
N PHE A 136 11.42 -14.61 -19.29
CA PHE A 136 10.36 -14.32 -20.28
C PHE A 136 10.84 -13.75 -21.62
N ASN A 137 12.06 -14.10 -22.03
CA ASN A 137 12.66 -13.62 -23.26
C ASN A 137 13.16 -14.79 -24.12
N HIS A 138 12.71 -14.86 -25.38
CA HIS A 138 13.14 -15.87 -26.35
C HIS A 138 14.37 -15.43 -27.16
N ILE A 139 14.94 -14.25 -26.88
CA ILE A 139 16.16 -13.75 -27.51
C ILE A 139 17.34 -14.60 -27.01
N SER A 140 17.65 -15.65 -27.77
CA SER A 140 18.85 -16.45 -27.58
C SER A 140 20.11 -15.61 -27.84
N ASP A 141 21.20 -15.86 -27.11
CA ASP A 141 22.52 -15.32 -27.46
C ASP A 141 23.05 -15.84 -28.80
N LYS A 142 22.38 -16.85 -29.40
CA LYS A 142 22.66 -17.34 -30.75
C LYS A 142 21.97 -16.54 -31.87
N LEU A 143 21.01 -15.67 -31.55
CA LEU A 143 20.34 -14.79 -32.50
C LEU A 143 20.94 -13.38 -32.41
N THR A 144 21.28 -12.79 -33.55
CA THR A 144 21.74 -11.41 -33.65
C THR A 144 20.60 -10.47 -33.23
N PHE A 145 20.69 -9.95 -32.01
CA PHE A 145 19.83 -8.89 -31.53
C PHE A 145 20.42 -7.53 -31.93
N SER A 146 19.63 -6.69 -32.57
CA SER A 146 20.00 -5.31 -32.89
C SER A 146 18.83 -4.38 -32.59
N LEU A 147 19.16 -3.11 -32.32
CA LEU A 147 18.19 -2.05 -32.09
C LEU A 147 18.23 -1.06 -33.25
N SER A 148 17.06 -0.51 -33.59
CA SER A 148 16.96 0.62 -34.51
C SER A 148 17.67 1.86 -33.93
N PRO A 149 18.05 2.87 -34.73
CA PRO A 149 18.59 4.13 -34.22
C PRO A 149 17.68 4.77 -33.15
N ARG A 150 16.37 4.75 -33.38
CA ARG A 150 15.34 5.24 -32.45
C ARG A 150 15.42 4.54 -31.10
N ASP A 151 15.32 3.21 -31.08
CA ASP A 151 15.30 2.44 -29.83
C ASP A 151 16.66 2.49 -29.13
N THR A 152 17.73 2.60 -29.91
CA THR A 152 19.09 2.80 -29.39
C THR A 152 19.20 4.14 -28.66
N ALA A 153 18.65 5.24 -29.19
CA ALA A 153 18.65 6.54 -28.52
C ALA A 153 17.87 6.49 -27.19
N LEU A 154 16.67 5.89 -27.18
CA LEU A 154 15.85 5.72 -25.98
C LEU A 154 16.58 4.90 -24.91
N HIS A 155 17.14 3.76 -25.29
CA HIS A 155 17.85 2.88 -24.36
C HIS A 155 19.23 3.40 -23.94
N LEU A 156 19.87 4.25 -24.75
CA LEU A 156 21.08 4.96 -24.35
C LEU A 156 20.82 5.86 -23.13
N LEU A 157 19.71 6.60 -23.12
CA LEU A 157 19.34 7.40 -21.96
C LEU A 157 19.06 6.53 -20.73
N VAL A 158 18.29 5.44 -20.89
CA VAL A 158 18.05 4.48 -19.80
C VAL A 158 19.37 3.94 -19.25
N CYS A 159 20.33 3.62 -20.11
CA CYS A 159 21.65 3.14 -19.69
C CYS A 159 22.39 4.16 -18.84
N GLN A 160 22.33 5.44 -19.22
CA GLN A 160 23.01 6.52 -18.51
C GLN A 160 22.37 6.84 -17.15
N TYR A 161 21.05 6.63 -17.00
CA TYR A 161 20.34 7.00 -15.79
C TYR A 161 20.00 5.84 -14.84
N PHE A 162 19.82 4.63 -15.36
CA PHE A 162 19.33 3.44 -14.62
C PHE A 162 20.27 2.23 -14.67
N SER A 163 21.55 2.39 -15.04
CA SER A 163 22.50 1.28 -14.94
C SER A 163 22.84 0.97 -13.48
N LEU A 164 22.70 -0.30 -13.09
CA LEU A 164 23.01 -0.82 -11.76
C LEU A 164 24.52 -1.03 -11.54
N CYS A 165 24.91 -1.08 -10.28
CA CYS A 165 26.26 -1.41 -9.84
C CYS A 165 26.61 -2.89 -10.07
N GLY A 166 27.91 -3.20 -10.07
CA GLY A 166 28.42 -4.56 -9.99
C GLY A 166 29.37 -4.97 -11.11
N GLY A 167 30.41 -5.74 -10.75
CA GLY A 167 31.43 -6.23 -11.67
C GLY A 167 32.56 -5.23 -11.94
N LYS A 168 33.67 -5.75 -12.48
CA LYS A 168 34.81 -4.95 -12.94
C LYS A 168 34.47 -4.33 -14.29
N SER A 169 34.76 -3.04 -14.44
CA SER A 169 34.59 -2.34 -15.72
C SER A 169 35.69 -2.70 -16.73
N GLY A 170 36.87 -3.11 -16.25
CA GLY A 170 38.06 -3.37 -17.08
C GLY A 170 38.69 -2.07 -17.60
N SER A 171 39.59 -2.18 -18.58
CA SER A 171 40.38 -1.04 -19.09
C SER A 171 39.97 -0.58 -20.50
N SER A 172 40.27 0.67 -20.84
CA SER A 172 40.10 1.25 -22.19
C SER A 172 41.40 1.84 -22.70
N ILE A 173 41.52 1.97 -24.02
CA ILE A 173 42.71 2.59 -24.63
C ILE A 173 42.84 4.05 -24.19
N GLN A 174 41.71 4.74 -24.05
CA GLN A 174 41.69 6.18 -23.78
C GLN A 174 41.94 6.52 -22.32
N PHE A 175 41.51 5.67 -21.37
CA PHE A 175 41.54 6.00 -19.93
C PHE A 175 42.28 4.98 -19.06
N GLY A 176 42.79 3.89 -19.63
CA GLY A 176 43.38 2.80 -18.85
C GLY A 176 42.32 2.11 -17.99
N GLU A 177 42.66 1.77 -16.75
CA GLU A 177 41.77 1.07 -15.83
C GLU A 177 40.58 1.94 -15.39
N HIS A 178 39.36 1.40 -15.55
CA HIS A 178 38.14 2.04 -15.04
C HIS A 178 37.78 1.52 -13.64
N PRO A 179 37.15 2.35 -12.80
CA PRO A 179 36.59 1.90 -11.54
C PRO A 179 35.47 0.86 -11.74
N ASN A 180 35.12 0.17 -10.65
CA ASN A 180 34.00 -0.76 -10.65
C ASN A 180 32.68 -0.07 -11.02
N LEU A 181 31.78 -0.84 -11.63
CA LEU A 181 30.47 -0.31 -12.03
C LEU A 181 29.69 0.13 -10.79
N ALA A 182 29.27 1.39 -10.78
CA ALA A 182 28.47 2.01 -9.74
C ALA A 182 27.03 2.24 -10.20
N ASN A 183 26.11 2.44 -9.26
CA ASN A 183 24.75 2.81 -9.60
C ASN A 183 24.74 4.16 -10.33
N SER A 184 23.85 4.29 -11.31
CA SER A 184 23.59 5.55 -12.03
C SER A 184 22.67 6.47 -11.20
N PRO A 185 22.49 7.75 -11.58
CA PRO A 185 21.81 8.74 -10.73
C PRO A 185 20.39 8.38 -10.30
N LEU A 186 19.60 7.73 -11.17
CA LEU A 186 18.19 7.45 -10.89
C LEU A 186 17.95 6.07 -10.25
N ILE A 187 18.99 5.47 -9.65
CA ILE A 187 18.87 4.21 -8.92
C ILE A 187 18.64 4.45 -7.42
N GLY A 188 17.67 3.74 -6.85
CA GLY A 188 17.41 3.68 -5.41
C GLY A 188 16.20 4.52 -4.96
N GLY A 189 15.62 5.33 -5.83
CA GLY A 189 14.42 6.11 -5.57
C GLY A 189 13.43 6.08 -6.74
N ALA A 190 12.24 6.60 -6.49
CA ALA A 190 11.22 6.85 -7.49
C ALA A 190 11.38 8.26 -8.06
N VAL A 191 11.48 8.36 -9.39
CA VAL A 191 11.35 9.63 -10.11
C VAL A 191 9.90 10.05 -10.05
N VAL A 192 9.66 11.26 -9.56
CA VAL A 192 8.34 11.84 -9.33
C VAL A 192 8.17 13.06 -10.23
N MET A 193 7.14 13.03 -11.08
CA MET A 193 6.79 14.13 -11.98
C MET A 193 5.35 14.57 -11.74
N VAL A 194 5.13 15.87 -11.56
CA VAL A 194 3.79 16.46 -11.54
C VAL A 194 3.24 16.48 -12.97
N GLU A 195 2.14 15.77 -13.23
CA GLU A 195 1.45 15.74 -14.52
C GLU A 195 0.33 16.80 -14.53
N GLY A 196 0.41 17.72 -15.49
CA GLY A 196 -0.68 18.65 -15.83
C GLY A 196 -1.67 18.05 -16.84
N GLU A 197 -2.48 18.89 -17.48
CA GLU A 197 -3.44 18.47 -18.53
C GLU A 197 -2.78 18.20 -19.88
N ASN A 198 -1.54 18.64 -20.06
CA ASN A 198 -0.73 18.44 -21.26
C ASN A 198 0.77 18.37 -20.92
N LEU A 199 1.58 18.02 -21.92
CA LEU A 199 3.02 17.85 -21.75
C LEU A 199 3.74 19.16 -21.46
N PHE A 200 3.26 20.30 -22.00
CA PHE A 200 3.84 21.61 -21.69
C PHE A 200 3.71 21.92 -20.19
N GLN A 201 2.48 21.83 -19.66
CA GLN A 201 2.23 22.02 -18.22
C GLN A 201 3.03 21.04 -17.38
N THR A 202 3.09 19.77 -17.79
CA THR A 202 3.90 18.74 -17.10
C THR A 202 5.38 19.15 -17.02
N LEU A 203 5.97 19.66 -18.10
CA LEU A 203 7.37 20.06 -18.09
C LEU A 203 7.59 21.35 -17.27
N MET A 204 6.73 22.36 -17.41
CA MET A 204 6.82 23.60 -16.64
C MET A 204 6.64 23.39 -15.13
N LEU A 205 5.65 22.58 -14.72
CA LEU A 205 5.39 22.26 -13.32
C LEU A 205 6.52 21.47 -12.65
N ASN A 206 7.46 20.91 -13.41
CA ASN A 206 8.64 20.23 -12.88
C ASN A 206 9.94 21.02 -13.11
N LEU A 207 9.85 22.25 -13.65
CA LEU A 207 10.98 23.14 -13.91
C LEU A 207 11.25 24.03 -12.68
N GLN A 208 11.47 23.43 -11.51
CA GLN A 208 11.77 24.16 -10.27
C GLN A 208 13.17 24.77 -10.32
N MET A 209 13.29 26.08 -10.20
CA MET A 209 14.60 26.72 -10.10
C MET A 209 15.31 26.32 -8.81
N PRO A 210 16.63 26.03 -8.86
CA PRO A 210 17.41 25.73 -7.67
C PRO A 210 17.47 26.97 -6.77
N LYS A 211 17.47 26.79 -5.45
CA LYS A 211 17.55 27.91 -4.50
C LYS A 211 18.82 28.76 -4.62
N ASN A 212 19.88 28.17 -5.18
CA ASN A 212 21.11 28.87 -5.52
C ASN A 212 21.20 28.95 -7.05
N ASP A 213 21.15 30.17 -7.58
CA ASP A 213 21.24 30.48 -9.01
C ASP A 213 22.58 30.08 -9.63
N ASP A 214 23.66 30.02 -8.85
CA ASP A 214 24.97 29.50 -9.29
C ASP A 214 24.87 28.07 -9.87
N TRP A 215 23.86 27.29 -9.48
CA TRP A 215 23.64 25.93 -10.02
C TRP A 215 23.24 25.96 -11.50
N LEU A 216 22.84 27.11 -12.03
CA LEU A 216 22.54 27.34 -13.44
C LEU A 216 23.49 28.38 -14.08
N ASP A 217 24.64 28.68 -13.45
CA ASP A 217 25.64 29.57 -14.06
C ASP A 217 26.12 28.98 -15.39
N HIS A 218 25.78 29.67 -16.49
CA HIS A 218 26.06 29.17 -17.83
C HIS A 218 27.54 28.97 -18.16
N LYS A 219 28.44 29.58 -17.39
CA LYS A 219 29.89 29.42 -17.54
C LYS A 219 30.42 28.12 -16.92
N LEU A 220 29.76 27.63 -15.87
CA LEU A 220 30.17 26.46 -15.10
C LEU A 220 29.26 25.27 -15.40
N ASP A 221 27.95 25.45 -15.23
CA ASP A 221 26.95 24.45 -15.52
C ASP A 221 26.81 24.25 -17.02
N MET A 222 27.16 23.06 -17.50
CA MET A 222 27.05 22.71 -18.91
C MET A 222 26.51 21.30 -19.04
N PRO A 223 25.43 21.08 -19.80
CA PRO A 223 24.98 19.73 -20.09
C PRO A 223 26.02 19.01 -20.95
N VAL A 224 25.98 17.67 -20.94
CA VAL A 224 26.98 16.81 -21.60
C VAL A 224 27.23 17.13 -23.08
N TRP A 225 26.22 17.65 -23.80
CA TRP A 225 26.34 18.03 -25.21
C TRP A 225 26.98 19.40 -25.43
N GLU A 226 27.18 20.23 -24.40
CA GLU A 226 27.97 21.47 -24.50
C GLU A 226 29.44 21.26 -24.05
N GLN A 227 29.71 20.20 -23.29
CA GLN A 227 31.03 19.89 -22.76
C GLN A 227 32.01 19.42 -23.86
N ASN A 228 33.12 20.13 -24.03
CA ASN A 228 34.14 19.80 -25.05
C ASN A 228 35.17 18.78 -24.54
N ASP A 229 35.44 18.77 -23.24
CA ASP A 229 36.44 17.88 -22.65
C ASP A 229 35.88 16.48 -22.46
N ILE A 230 36.66 15.48 -22.86
CA ILE A 230 36.31 14.10 -22.59
C ILE A 230 36.67 13.76 -21.15
N GLU A 231 35.66 13.45 -20.36
CA GLU A 231 35.79 13.28 -18.92
C GLU A 231 36.40 11.92 -18.58
N ALA A 232 37.45 11.92 -17.78
CA ALA A 232 38.02 10.68 -17.24
C ALA A 232 37.05 10.02 -16.25
N PRO A 233 37.05 8.68 -16.13
CA PRO A 233 36.14 7.92 -15.26
C PRO A 233 36.54 8.00 -13.77
N LYS A 234 36.68 9.21 -13.24
CA LYS A 234 37.08 9.49 -11.85
C LYS A 234 36.08 10.47 -11.21
N PRO A 235 35.91 10.43 -9.87
CA PRO A 235 35.09 11.42 -9.18
C PRO A 235 35.57 12.84 -9.48
N ARG A 236 34.63 13.75 -9.73
CA ARG A 236 34.86 15.19 -9.86
C ARG A 236 33.76 15.98 -9.14
N PRO A 237 34.02 17.25 -8.79
CA PRO A 237 32.98 18.13 -8.29
C PRO A 237 31.84 18.30 -9.30
N LEU A 238 30.65 18.57 -8.77
CA LEU A 238 29.51 18.97 -9.58
C LEU A 238 29.73 20.38 -10.13
N ARG A 239 29.35 20.61 -11.39
CA ARG A 239 29.44 21.96 -12.00
C ARG A 239 28.13 22.74 -11.95
N GLY A 240 26.99 22.04 -11.97
CA GLY A 240 25.66 22.62 -11.84
C GLY A 240 24.55 21.62 -12.13
N LEU A 241 23.32 22.10 -12.25
CA LEU A 241 22.13 21.28 -12.38
C LEU A 241 22.07 20.57 -13.74
N THR A 242 22.28 21.26 -14.86
CA THR A 242 22.17 20.63 -16.19
C THR A 242 23.29 19.63 -16.46
N ASP A 243 24.49 19.85 -15.90
CA ASP A 243 25.57 18.85 -15.82
C ASP A 243 25.09 17.58 -15.10
N TYR A 244 24.43 17.71 -13.95
CA TYR A 244 23.88 16.56 -13.22
C TYR A 244 22.72 15.88 -13.94
N LEU A 245 21.79 16.64 -14.52
CA LEU A 245 20.66 16.08 -15.24
C LEU A 245 21.11 15.27 -16.47
N THR A 246 22.31 15.55 -16.97
CA THR A 246 22.92 14.88 -18.13
C THR A 246 24.16 14.07 -17.78
N TRP A 247 24.28 13.65 -16.51
CA TRP A 247 25.46 12.95 -15.99
C TRP A 247 25.85 11.73 -16.82
N ARG A 248 27.07 11.72 -17.35
CA ARG A 248 27.62 10.61 -18.16
C ARG A 248 28.12 9.48 -17.26
N SER A 249 27.19 8.70 -16.69
CA SER A 249 27.49 7.60 -15.77
C SER A 249 28.22 6.43 -16.44
N ARG A 250 28.16 6.31 -17.77
CA ARG A 250 28.82 5.29 -18.59
C ARG A 250 29.57 5.90 -19.76
N HIS A 251 30.75 5.36 -20.03
CA HIS A 251 31.39 5.53 -21.34
C HIS A 251 30.83 4.48 -22.29
N ILE A 252 30.21 4.96 -23.36
CA ILE A 252 29.56 4.14 -24.38
C ILE A 252 30.02 4.61 -25.74
N ARG A 253 30.28 3.67 -26.65
CA ARG A 253 30.42 3.93 -28.08
C ARG A 253 29.66 2.86 -28.85
N LEU A 254 28.59 3.27 -29.51
CA LEU A 254 27.75 2.39 -30.32
C LEU A 254 28.48 2.01 -31.61
N LEU A 255 28.25 0.78 -32.08
CA LEU A 255 28.80 0.24 -33.32
C LEU A 255 27.64 -0.06 -34.29
N PRO A 256 27.15 0.95 -35.03
CA PRO A 256 26.07 0.74 -35.99
C PRO A 256 26.54 0.02 -37.25
N ASP A 257 25.63 -0.72 -37.88
CA ASP A 257 25.80 -1.22 -39.24
C ASP A 257 25.54 -0.13 -40.30
N GLU A 258 25.59 -0.51 -41.59
CA GLU A 258 25.37 0.40 -42.71
C GLU A 258 23.98 1.05 -42.72
N ASN A 259 22.99 0.43 -42.07
CA ASN A 259 21.61 0.91 -41.96
C ASN A 259 21.33 1.61 -40.63
N GLY A 260 22.32 1.70 -39.74
CA GLY A 260 22.21 2.31 -38.42
C GLY A 260 21.70 1.42 -37.31
N TYR A 261 21.46 0.13 -37.58
CA TYR A 261 21.10 -0.82 -36.55
C TYR A 261 22.32 -1.14 -35.69
N VAL A 262 22.14 -1.14 -34.37
CA VAL A 262 23.23 -1.37 -33.43
C VAL A 262 23.05 -2.74 -32.78
N SER A 263 24.02 -3.63 -32.95
CA SER A 263 24.05 -4.95 -32.31
C SER A 263 25.10 -5.03 -31.19
N SER A 264 26.13 -4.19 -31.23
CA SER A 264 27.23 -4.18 -30.28
C SER A 264 27.73 -2.78 -29.96
N MET A 265 28.44 -2.64 -28.83
CA MET A 265 29.00 -1.38 -28.37
C MET A 265 30.24 -1.60 -27.50
N TYR A 266 31.07 -0.57 -27.34
CA TYR A 266 32.01 -0.48 -26.24
C TYR A 266 31.33 0.12 -25.01
N TYR A 267 31.65 -0.39 -23.84
CA TYR A 267 31.00 -0.02 -22.58
C TYR A 267 31.97 -0.09 -21.40
N ALA A 268 31.94 0.93 -20.55
CA ALA A 268 32.65 0.97 -19.28
C ALA A 268 31.99 1.94 -18.30
N GLN A 269 32.39 1.86 -17.03
CA GLN A 269 32.09 2.86 -16.02
C GLN A 269 32.58 4.25 -16.50
N GLY A 270 31.66 5.22 -16.52
CA GLY A 270 31.96 6.64 -16.73
C GLY A 270 32.16 7.32 -15.38
N LEU A 271 31.57 8.51 -15.23
CA LEU A 271 31.64 9.25 -13.96
C LEU A 271 30.90 8.52 -12.83
N PRO A 272 31.55 8.27 -11.68
CA PRO A 272 30.84 7.89 -10.46
C PRO A 272 29.84 8.97 -10.05
N ASN A 273 28.73 8.62 -9.40
CA ASN A 273 27.78 9.61 -8.90
C ASN A 273 28.48 10.63 -7.98
N PRO A 274 28.18 11.93 -8.11
CA PRO A 274 28.81 12.97 -7.30
C PRO A 274 28.43 12.78 -5.83
N LYS A 275 29.40 12.97 -4.92
CA LYS A 275 29.16 12.92 -3.47
C LYS A 275 28.48 14.19 -2.93
N GLU A 276 28.59 15.27 -3.69
CA GLU A 276 28.20 16.62 -3.31
C GLU A 276 26.70 16.87 -3.47
N ILE A 277 25.99 16.02 -4.22
CA ILE A 277 24.54 16.15 -4.37
C ILE A 277 23.87 15.58 -3.12
N PRO A 278 23.22 16.42 -2.30
CA PRO A 278 22.53 15.94 -1.12
C PRO A 278 21.26 15.15 -1.51
N GLU A 279 20.56 15.59 -2.57
CA GLU A 279 19.31 15.01 -3.08
C GLU A 279 19.18 15.11 -4.62
N GLU A 280 18.66 14.06 -5.26
CA GLU A 280 18.19 14.07 -6.64
C GLU A 280 16.87 14.85 -6.71
N PRO A 281 16.79 15.92 -7.54
CA PRO A 281 15.64 16.85 -7.54
C PRO A 281 14.27 16.19 -7.73
N TYR A 282 14.20 15.09 -8.49
CA TYR A 282 12.92 14.44 -8.78
C TYR A 282 12.60 13.27 -7.85
N PHE A 283 13.38 13.07 -6.78
CA PHE A 283 13.08 12.07 -5.76
C PHE A 283 12.36 12.69 -4.57
N ALA A 284 11.48 11.91 -3.96
CA ALA A 284 11.00 12.19 -2.60
C ALA A 284 11.92 11.50 -1.59
N TYR A 285 12.13 12.12 -0.44
CA TYR A 285 12.95 11.54 0.63
C TYR A 285 12.21 11.43 1.95
N ARG A 286 12.66 10.49 2.78
CA ARG A 286 12.25 10.30 4.16
C ARG A 286 13.48 10.25 5.08
N LEU A 287 13.28 10.54 6.35
CA LEU A 287 14.32 10.38 7.37
C LEU A 287 14.20 9.02 8.05
N ASN A 288 15.35 8.38 8.31
CA ASN A 288 15.40 7.23 9.21
C ASN A 288 15.50 7.69 10.68
N LYS A 289 15.52 6.73 11.61
CA LYS A 289 15.68 7.01 13.06
C LYS A 289 16.98 7.74 13.43
N LYS A 290 17.99 7.72 12.58
CA LYS A 290 19.27 8.41 12.77
C LYS A 290 19.31 9.80 12.10
N GLY A 291 18.20 10.25 11.51
CA GLY A 291 18.15 11.52 10.76
C GLY A 291 18.86 11.47 9.40
N LEU A 292 19.19 10.29 8.89
CA LEU A 292 19.75 10.13 7.55
C LEU A 292 18.62 10.10 6.52
N LYS A 293 18.83 10.79 5.38
CA LYS A 293 17.89 10.87 4.26
C LYS A 293 17.94 9.59 3.43
N PHE A 294 16.77 9.06 3.08
CA PHE A 294 16.61 7.92 2.19
C PHE A 294 15.58 8.27 1.11
N PRO A 295 15.88 8.02 -0.16
CA PRO A 295 14.87 8.17 -1.19
C PRO A 295 13.71 7.19 -0.96
N VAL A 296 12.52 7.63 -1.32
CA VAL A 296 11.34 6.77 -1.37
C VAL A 296 11.42 5.94 -2.66
N SER A 297 11.35 4.63 -2.52
CA SER A 297 11.43 3.66 -3.63
C SER A 297 10.09 2.97 -3.85
N ILE A 298 9.80 2.60 -5.10
CA ILE A 298 8.66 1.73 -5.41
C ILE A 298 9.16 0.28 -5.46
N GLY A 299 8.38 -0.65 -4.92
CA GLY A 299 8.72 -2.07 -4.95
C GLY A 299 7.48 -2.96 -4.90
N PHE A 300 7.64 -4.22 -5.30
CA PHE A 300 6.51 -5.17 -5.38
C PHE A 300 5.79 -5.35 -4.04
N ASP A 301 6.54 -5.32 -2.94
CA ASP A 301 6.01 -5.55 -1.59
C ASP A 301 5.40 -4.30 -0.93
N ARG A 302 5.58 -3.11 -1.55
CA ARG A 302 5.07 -1.84 -1.03
C ARG A 302 4.70 -0.89 -2.15
N ALA A 303 3.40 -0.78 -2.40
CA ALA A 303 2.82 0.25 -3.26
C ALA A 303 3.19 1.65 -2.78
N PHE A 304 3.45 2.57 -3.71
CA PHE A 304 3.98 3.90 -3.37
C PHE A 304 2.98 4.72 -2.56
N TRP A 305 1.67 4.54 -2.77
CA TRP A 305 0.67 5.38 -2.11
C TRP A 305 0.78 5.40 -0.58
N ARG A 306 1.38 4.36 0.01
CA ARG A 306 1.68 4.25 1.45
C ARG A 306 2.73 5.25 1.94
N ASP A 307 3.50 5.83 1.03
CA ASP A 307 4.53 6.84 1.26
C ASP A 307 4.13 8.21 0.70
N THR A 308 2.88 8.40 0.26
CA THR A 308 2.37 9.66 -0.31
C THR A 308 2.53 10.86 0.60
N ALA A 309 2.57 10.69 1.92
CA ALA A 309 2.86 11.77 2.85
C ALA A 309 4.18 12.49 2.52
N CYS A 310 5.18 11.80 1.96
CA CYS A 310 6.45 12.37 1.52
C CYS A 310 6.32 13.30 0.29
N LEU A 311 5.16 13.31 -0.37
CA LEU A 311 4.81 14.25 -1.44
C LEU A 311 4.01 15.45 -0.93
N PHE A 312 3.37 15.36 0.22
CA PHE A 312 2.46 16.41 0.67
C PHE A 312 3.05 17.28 1.78
N GLN A 313 4.04 16.78 2.50
CA GLN A 313 4.46 17.38 3.77
C GLN A 313 5.95 17.64 3.88
N TYR A 314 6.29 18.58 4.77
CA TYR A 314 7.65 18.74 5.26
C TYR A 314 8.06 17.52 6.09
N VAL A 315 9.28 17.03 5.86
CA VAL A 315 9.79 15.88 6.58
C VAL A 315 10.24 16.31 7.97
N LYS A 316 9.63 15.71 8.99
CA LYS A 316 9.92 15.97 10.41
C LYS A 316 10.86 14.92 10.97
N SER A 317 11.88 15.37 11.70
CA SER A 317 12.80 14.49 12.42
C SER A 317 12.17 13.98 13.72
N ILE A 318 12.52 12.75 14.10
CA ILE A 318 12.16 12.17 15.39
C ILE A 318 13.03 12.72 16.53
N ASN A 319 14.23 13.20 16.20
CA ASN A 319 15.16 13.83 17.14
C ASN A 319 14.73 15.28 17.38
N THR A 320 14.63 15.66 18.66
CA THR A 320 14.24 17.00 19.09
C THR A 320 15.26 18.06 18.65
N GLY A 321 14.78 19.25 18.29
CA GLY A 321 15.62 20.39 17.88
C GLY A 321 16.13 20.35 16.44
N ILE A 322 15.65 19.43 15.60
CA ILE A 322 15.90 19.43 14.15
C ILE A 322 14.66 20.02 13.46
N GLU A 323 14.85 21.14 12.77
CA GLU A 323 13.79 21.81 12.02
C GLU A 323 13.25 20.92 10.88
N PRO A 324 11.94 21.02 10.56
CA PRO A 324 11.37 20.36 9.39
C PRO A 324 12.10 20.74 8.10
N GLN A 325 12.28 19.77 7.20
CA GLN A 325 12.96 19.97 5.92
C GLN A 325 12.00 19.71 4.77
N ASP A 326 12.03 20.58 3.75
CA ASP A 326 11.37 20.29 2.48
C ASP A 326 12.21 19.31 1.68
N LEU A 327 11.83 18.03 1.69
CA LEU A 327 12.49 16.97 0.93
C LEU A 327 11.55 16.36 -0.12
N ARG A 328 10.54 17.13 -0.54
CA ARG A 328 9.61 16.75 -1.59
C ARG A 328 10.29 16.90 -2.97
N PRO A 329 9.80 16.23 -4.02
CA PRO A 329 10.33 16.41 -5.37
C PRO A 329 10.17 17.85 -5.89
N ALA A 330 11.05 18.24 -6.82
CA ALA A 330 11.12 19.56 -7.44
C ALA A 330 9.75 20.14 -7.84
N GLY A 331 8.94 19.39 -8.61
CA GLY A 331 7.64 19.91 -9.04
C GLY A 331 6.63 20.10 -7.91
N ILE A 332 6.74 19.34 -6.82
CA ILE A 332 5.93 19.55 -5.62
C ILE A 332 6.40 20.78 -4.85
N GLN A 333 7.72 21.02 -4.78
CA GLN A 333 8.26 22.22 -4.16
C GLN A 333 7.80 23.48 -4.91
N LEU A 334 7.77 23.42 -6.24
CA LEU A 334 7.26 24.49 -7.10
C LEU A 334 5.82 24.85 -6.74
N ILE A 335 4.90 23.91 -6.90
CA ILE A 335 3.48 24.17 -6.64
C ILE A 335 3.18 24.51 -5.16
N ALA A 336 4.06 24.15 -4.23
CA ALA A 336 3.93 24.54 -2.83
C ALA A 336 4.38 25.99 -2.57
N ALA A 337 5.36 26.49 -3.34
CA ALA A 337 5.85 27.86 -3.28
C ALA A 337 4.95 28.83 -4.07
N GLU A 338 4.27 28.33 -5.10
CA GLU A 338 3.46 29.15 -5.99
C GLU A 338 2.06 29.47 -5.44
N ASP A 339 1.70 30.76 -5.53
CA ASP A 339 0.34 31.27 -5.37
C ASP A 339 -0.20 31.69 -6.75
N ASN A 340 -0.42 30.71 -7.63
CA ASN A 340 -0.89 30.90 -9.00
C ASN A 340 -2.30 30.29 -9.21
N ASP A 341 -3.29 31.14 -9.49
CA ASP A 341 -4.69 30.76 -9.70
C ASP A 341 -4.89 29.73 -10.83
N LEU A 342 -4.07 29.76 -11.88
CA LEU A 342 -4.12 28.78 -12.96
C LEU A 342 -3.71 27.41 -12.45
N ILE A 343 -2.61 27.31 -11.69
CA ILE A 343 -2.16 26.04 -11.09
C ILE A 343 -3.23 25.48 -10.16
N GLU A 344 -3.83 26.31 -9.31
CA GLU A 344 -4.89 25.89 -8.38
C GLU A 344 -6.14 25.37 -9.10
N SER A 345 -6.39 25.79 -10.34
CA SER A 345 -7.50 25.31 -11.18
C SER A 345 -7.23 23.98 -11.87
N LEU A 346 -5.97 23.53 -11.96
CA LEU A 346 -5.60 22.33 -12.70
C LEU A 346 -5.94 21.04 -11.94
N LYS A 347 -6.28 20.01 -12.72
CA LYS A 347 -6.37 18.64 -12.21
C LYS A 347 -5.02 17.95 -12.29
N LEU A 348 -4.25 18.09 -11.22
CA LEU A 348 -2.90 17.54 -11.15
C LEU A 348 -2.90 16.06 -10.79
N ASN A 349 -1.97 15.34 -11.41
CA ASN A 349 -1.58 13.99 -11.01
C ASN A 349 -0.08 13.97 -10.73
N CYS A 350 0.37 12.87 -10.15
CA CYS A 350 1.76 12.60 -9.89
C CYS A 350 2.13 11.27 -10.56
N GLN A 351 3.03 11.30 -11.53
CA GLN A 351 3.62 10.09 -12.13
C GLN A 351 4.85 9.68 -11.34
N LEU A 352 4.94 8.40 -11.00
CA LEU A 352 6.04 7.85 -10.24
C LEU A 352 6.65 6.65 -10.97
N ILE A 353 7.96 6.73 -11.24
CA ILE A 353 8.69 5.71 -11.99
C ILE A 353 9.92 5.28 -11.19
N GLY A 354 10.07 3.97 -10.96
CA GLY A 354 11.20 3.43 -10.21
C GLY A 354 11.68 2.09 -10.73
N LEU A 355 12.96 1.80 -10.50
CA LEU A 355 13.57 0.48 -10.71
C LEU A 355 13.86 -0.15 -9.34
N GLU A 356 13.18 -1.25 -9.03
CA GLU A 356 13.45 -2.08 -7.87
C GLU A 356 14.63 -3.01 -8.17
N ASN A 357 15.61 -3.04 -7.28
CA ASN A 357 16.82 -3.84 -7.45
C ASN A 357 17.32 -4.41 -6.12
N ASN A 358 18.04 -5.53 -6.21
CA ASN A 358 18.83 -6.08 -5.12
C ASN A 358 20.31 -6.07 -5.52
N LYS A 359 21.05 -5.10 -5.00
CA LYS A 359 22.43 -4.80 -5.43
C LYS A 359 22.47 -4.57 -6.95
N GLY A 360 23.23 -5.37 -7.69
CA GLY A 360 23.34 -5.29 -9.14
C GLY A 360 22.22 -5.99 -9.93
N ASN A 361 21.27 -6.63 -9.25
CA ASN A 361 20.21 -7.39 -9.92
C ASN A 361 18.93 -6.56 -10.03
N PRO A 362 18.43 -6.26 -11.25
CA PRO A 362 17.11 -5.66 -11.41
C PRO A 362 16.05 -6.71 -11.04
N LEU A 363 15.01 -6.28 -10.33
CA LEU A 363 13.89 -7.13 -9.94
C LEU A 363 12.65 -6.80 -10.76
N SER A 364 12.22 -5.53 -10.72
CA SER A 364 11.01 -5.03 -11.38
C SER A 364 11.15 -3.52 -11.63
N TRP A 365 10.40 -2.97 -12.57
CA TRP A 365 10.16 -1.52 -12.64
C TRP A 365 8.67 -1.24 -12.52
N PHE A 366 8.35 -0.06 -12.02
CA PHE A 366 6.99 0.34 -11.74
C PHE A 366 6.69 1.69 -12.34
N GLU A 367 5.45 1.86 -12.75
CA GLU A 367 4.84 3.14 -13.03
C GLU A 367 3.53 3.21 -12.23
N GLU A 368 3.44 4.16 -11.31
CA GLU A 368 2.22 4.48 -10.60
C GLU A 368 1.79 5.91 -10.95
N ARG A 369 0.48 6.17 -10.94
CA ARG A 369 -0.07 7.52 -11.04
C ARG A 369 -1.01 7.75 -9.89
N LEU A 370 -0.87 8.87 -9.22
CA LEU A 370 -1.70 9.23 -8.07
C LEU A 370 -2.32 10.61 -8.26
N PRO A 371 -3.57 10.83 -7.85
CA PRO A 371 -4.15 12.17 -7.80
C PRO A 371 -3.32 13.08 -6.89
N LEU A 372 -3.15 14.34 -7.28
CA LEU A 372 -2.41 15.34 -6.53
C LEU A 372 -3.32 16.54 -6.18
N PRO A 373 -4.21 16.43 -5.18
CA PRO A 373 -5.03 17.56 -4.74
C PRO A 373 -4.17 18.66 -4.11
N PHE A 374 -4.25 19.88 -4.65
CA PHE A 374 -3.46 21.03 -4.23
C PHE A 374 -3.61 21.34 -2.73
N ASN A 375 -4.83 21.24 -2.19
CA ASN A 375 -5.11 21.53 -0.78
C ASN A 375 -4.52 20.52 0.23
N LEU A 376 -3.97 19.39 -0.22
CA LEU A 376 -3.24 18.46 0.65
C LEU A 376 -1.77 18.84 0.83
N ILE A 377 -1.23 19.71 -0.03
CA ILE A 377 0.18 20.12 -0.02
C ILE A 377 0.38 21.17 1.08
N GLU A 378 1.40 20.99 1.91
CA GLU A 378 1.81 21.97 2.91
C GLU A 378 2.61 23.11 2.24
N LYS A 379 2.10 24.35 2.30
CA LYS A 379 2.83 25.51 1.79
C LYS A 379 3.94 25.99 2.74
N ASP A 380 3.76 25.82 4.05
CA ASP A 380 4.76 26.17 5.07
C ASP A 380 4.86 25.08 6.16
N SER A 381 6.09 24.81 6.57
CA SER A 381 6.48 23.97 7.70
C SER A 381 5.78 24.30 9.02
N ALA A 382 5.46 25.58 9.27
CA ALA A 382 4.77 26.03 10.48
C ALA A 382 3.25 25.99 10.35
N SER A 383 2.71 25.92 9.12
CA SER A 383 1.28 25.90 8.86
C SER A 383 0.66 24.55 9.25
N HIS A 384 -0.45 24.57 9.98
CA HIS A 384 -1.20 23.35 10.27
C HIS A 384 -2.23 23.08 9.16
N ASN A 385 -1.84 22.31 8.15
CA ASN A 385 -2.80 21.83 7.14
C ASN A 385 -3.60 20.65 7.72
N GLN A 386 -4.90 20.88 8.01
CA GLN A 386 -5.77 19.84 8.55
C GLN A 386 -5.92 18.65 7.59
N PHE A 387 -5.89 18.90 6.28
CA PHE A 387 -6.10 17.88 5.25
C PHE A 387 -4.88 16.97 5.16
N SER A 388 -3.67 17.53 5.17
CA SER A 388 -2.42 16.76 5.25
C SER A 388 -2.39 15.90 6.53
N THR A 389 -2.83 16.45 7.66
CA THR A 389 -2.94 15.74 8.93
C THR A 389 -3.95 14.57 8.87
N HIS A 390 -5.06 14.76 8.17
CA HIS A 390 -6.04 13.69 7.95
C HIS A 390 -5.50 12.58 7.03
N LEU A 391 -4.74 12.94 6.00
CA LEU A 391 -4.04 11.97 5.14
C LEU A 391 -3.09 11.09 5.95
N LEU A 392 -2.20 11.70 6.76
CA LEU A 392 -1.30 10.96 7.64
C LEU A 392 -2.04 9.98 8.55
N LYS A 393 -3.07 10.46 9.26
CA LYS A 393 -3.88 9.62 10.14
C LYS A 393 -4.54 8.47 9.38
N GLY A 394 -4.96 8.71 8.13
CA GLY A 394 -5.50 7.68 7.25
C GLY A 394 -4.47 6.60 6.91
N LEU A 395 -3.25 6.99 6.52
CA LEU A 395 -2.13 6.08 6.25
C LEU A 395 -1.73 5.28 7.49
N GLU A 396 -1.57 5.96 8.65
CA GLU A 396 -1.27 5.33 9.93
C GLU A 396 -2.35 4.32 10.33
N THR A 397 -3.62 4.64 10.10
CA THR A 397 -4.73 3.73 10.39
C THR A 397 -4.65 2.48 9.51
N ALA A 398 -4.35 2.62 8.22
CA ALA A 398 -4.23 1.48 7.32
C ALA A 398 -3.06 0.55 7.73
N GLU A 399 -1.91 1.11 8.11
CA GLU A 399 -0.76 0.36 8.64
C GLU A 399 -1.07 -0.29 10.00
N ALA A 400 -1.76 0.41 10.91
CA ALA A 400 -2.16 -0.14 12.20
C ALA A 400 -3.13 -1.31 12.06
N ILE A 401 -4.12 -1.21 11.17
CA ILE A 401 -5.07 -2.28 10.86
C ILE A 401 -4.35 -3.48 10.23
N HIS A 402 -3.40 -3.25 9.32
CA HIS A 402 -2.56 -4.30 8.76
C HIS A 402 -1.74 -5.03 9.84
N ALA A 403 -1.18 -4.28 10.80
CA ALA A 403 -0.46 -4.87 11.92
C ALA A 403 -1.36 -5.78 12.79
N GLN A 404 -2.63 -5.40 13.00
CA GLN A 404 -3.61 -6.27 13.69
C GLN A 404 -3.92 -7.53 12.88
N LEU A 405 -4.07 -7.43 11.56
CA LEU A 405 -4.21 -8.57 10.66
C LEU A 405 -3.01 -9.53 10.76
N LEU A 406 -1.78 -9.00 10.72
CA LEU A 406 -0.57 -9.81 10.89
C LEU A 406 -0.50 -10.47 12.28
N SER A 407 -0.93 -9.77 13.32
CA SER A 407 -1.01 -10.30 14.69
C SER A 407 -1.97 -11.48 14.78
N ALA A 408 -3.17 -11.35 14.21
CA ALA A 408 -4.15 -12.44 14.14
C ALA A 408 -3.62 -13.65 13.34
N VAL A 409 -3.00 -13.41 12.18
CA VAL A 409 -2.41 -14.49 11.39
C VAL A 409 -1.23 -15.14 12.09
N ARG A 410 -0.46 -14.39 12.90
CA ARG A 410 0.59 -14.95 13.77
C ARG A 410 -0.01 -15.89 14.82
N THR A 411 -1.12 -15.52 15.45
CA THR A 411 -1.85 -16.42 16.37
C THR A 411 -2.31 -17.69 15.68
N PHE A 412 -2.85 -17.59 14.47
CA PHE A 412 -3.21 -18.76 13.67
C PHE A 412 -1.99 -19.63 13.32
N ALA A 413 -0.90 -19.01 12.85
CA ALA A 413 0.33 -19.70 12.48
C ALA A 413 0.94 -20.49 13.66
N SER A 414 0.94 -19.91 14.87
CA SER A 414 1.40 -20.62 16.08
C SER A 414 0.60 -21.88 16.37
N HIS A 415 -0.71 -21.89 16.08
CA HIS A 415 -1.54 -23.08 16.24
C HIS A 415 -1.26 -24.16 15.18
N LEU A 416 -0.74 -23.81 14.01
CA LEU A 416 -0.35 -24.79 13.00
C LEU A 416 0.94 -25.54 13.39
N LEU A 417 1.80 -24.91 14.20
CA LEU A 417 3.11 -25.45 14.58
C LEU A 417 3.07 -26.23 15.90
N PRO A 418 4.04 -27.14 16.16
CA PRO A 418 4.16 -27.83 17.44
C PRO A 418 4.32 -26.86 18.63
N GLU A 419 3.93 -27.29 19.83
CA GLU A 419 4.19 -26.51 21.05
C GLU A 419 5.70 -26.29 21.22
N GLY A 420 6.10 -25.08 21.62
CA GLY A 420 7.52 -24.70 21.74
C GLY A 420 8.20 -24.33 20.42
N ALA A 421 7.47 -24.19 19.31
CA ALA A 421 8.03 -23.70 18.05
C ALA A 421 8.71 -22.33 18.23
N ARG A 422 9.86 -22.12 17.56
CA ARG A 422 10.63 -20.89 17.70
C ARG A 422 9.91 -19.74 17.02
N ALA A 423 10.13 -18.52 17.51
CA ALA A 423 9.57 -17.31 16.92
C ALA A 423 9.87 -17.16 15.41
N GLN A 424 11.05 -17.59 14.96
CA GLN A 424 11.43 -17.57 13.54
C GLN A 424 10.58 -18.51 12.69
N ASP A 425 10.22 -19.68 13.22
CA ASP A 425 9.39 -20.67 12.51
C ASP A 425 7.97 -20.13 12.34
N VAL A 426 7.44 -19.44 13.37
CA VAL A 426 6.15 -18.74 13.31
C VAL A 426 6.19 -17.61 12.26
N THR A 427 7.21 -16.77 12.27
CA THR A 427 7.38 -15.68 11.29
C THR A 427 7.43 -16.22 9.86
N THR A 428 8.23 -17.26 9.61
CA THR A 428 8.30 -17.94 8.31
C THR A 428 6.93 -18.47 7.89
N LYS A 429 6.14 -18.98 8.85
CA LYS A 429 4.80 -19.45 8.56
C LYS A 429 3.84 -18.31 8.22
N VAL A 430 3.91 -17.17 8.91
CA VAL A 430 3.14 -15.96 8.58
C VAL A 430 3.49 -15.47 7.17
N GLU A 431 4.78 -15.42 6.82
CA GLU A 431 5.24 -15.07 5.48
C GLU A 431 4.70 -16.03 4.41
N SER A 432 4.58 -17.33 4.73
CA SER A 432 3.99 -18.31 3.81
C SER A 432 2.47 -18.15 3.63
N ILE A 433 1.75 -17.71 4.67
CA ILE A 433 0.30 -17.43 4.59
C ILE A 433 0.06 -16.13 3.82
N ASN A 434 0.95 -15.15 4.01
CA ASN A 434 0.97 -13.85 3.33
C ASN A 434 -0.40 -13.17 3.26
N PRO A 435 -0.98 -12.71 4.38
CA PRO A 435 -2.24 -11.98 4.35
C PRO A 435 -2.12 -10.61 3.67
N SER A 436 -0.92 -10.03 3.65
CA SER A 436 -0.62 -8.74 3.03
C SER A 436 -1.00 -8.70 1.54
N ARG A 437 -0.83 -9.81 0.82
CA ARG A 437 -1.19 -9.91 -0.62
C ARG A 437 -2.68 -9.72 -0.90
N PHE A 438 -3.55 -9.91 0.10
CA PHE A 438 -4.99 -9.69 -0.01
C PHE A 438 -5.45 -8.35 0.55
N TYR A 439 -4.60 -7.70 1.35
CA TYR A 439 -4.94 -6.44 2.02
C TYR A 439 -4.53 -5.22 1.18
N TRP A 440 -3.23 -5.08 0.87
CA TRP A 440 -2.71 -3.86 0.24
C TRP A 440 -3.26 -3.62 -1.17
N PRO A 441 -3.28 -4.61 -2.09
CA PRO A 441 -3.79 -4.36 -3.45
C PRO A 441 -5.26 -3.94 -3.49
N LYS A 442 -6.09 -4.47 -2.57
CA LYS A 442 -7.51 -4.09 -2.47
C LYS A 442 -7.70 -2.66 -2.00
N LEU A 443 -6.72 -2.09 -1.28
CA LEU A 443 -6.78 -0.72 -0.81
C LEU A 443 -6.40 0.32 -1.87
N ASN A 444 -5.69 -0.04 -2.94
CA ASN A 444 -5.22 0.92 -3.95
C ASN A 444 -6.36 1.80 -4.49
N GLY A 445 -7.41 1.19 -5.04
CA GLY A 445 -8.54 1.96 -5.62
C GLY A 445 -9.34 2.72 -4.57
N ALA A 446 -9.47 2.19 -3.35
CA ALA A 446 -10.13 2.89 -2.26
C ALA A 446 -9.31 4.10 -1.76
N PHE A 447 -7.98 4.01 -1.83
CA PHE A 447 -7.09 5.08 -1.40
C PHE A 447 -7.18 6.29 -2.35
N GLU A 448 -7.26 6.07 -3.66
CA GLU A 448 -7.49 7.15 -4.63
C GLU A 448 -8.79 7.91 -4.34
N GLN A 449 -9.87 7.18 -4.03
CA GLN A 449 -11.14 7.78 -3.63
C GLN A 449 -11.03 8.52 -2.29
N PHE A 450 -10.25 7.98 -1.34
CA PHE A 450 -9.99 8.63 -0.07
C PHE A 450 -9.23 9.96 -0.23
N ILE A 451 -8.18 10.00 -1.05
CA ILE A 451 -7.44 11.24 -1.38
C ILE A 451 -8.40 12.31 -1.94
N TRP A 452 -9.26 11.93 -2.89
CA TRP A 452 -10.23 12.85 -3.48
C TRP A 452 -11.35 13.27 -2.51
N ALA A 453 -11.78 12.37 -1.63
CA ALA A 453 -12.78 12.69 -0.61
C ALA A 453 -12.20 13.61 0.48
N LEU A 454 -10.93 13.44 0.84
CA LEU A 454 -10.24 14.31 1.79
C LEU A 454 -10.22 15.76 1.33
N SER A 455 -10.06 16.02 0.03
CA SER A 455 -10.01 17.38 -0.50
C SER A 455 -11.35 18.12 -0.36
N ASN A 456 -12.46 17.42 -0.10
CA ASN A 456 -13.81 18.00 -0.01
C ASN A 456 -14.48 17.83 1.39
N GLN A 457 -14.37 16.65 2.00
CA GLN A 457 -15.10 16.24 3.22
C GLN A 457 -14.20 15.49 4.22
N GLY A 458 -13.18 16.16 4.77
CA GLY A 458 -12.11 15.52 5.53
C GLY A 458 -12.52 14.56 6.67
N LYS A 459 -13.54 14.91 7.47
CA LYS A 459 -13.97 14.06 8.61
C LYS A 459 -14.71 12.80 8.15
N GLN A 460 -15.68 12.95 7.25
CA GLN A 460 -16.46 11.82 6.72
C GLN A 460 -15.57 10.85 5.95
N ALA A 461 -14.67 11.39 5.11
CA ALA A 461 -13.69 10.60 4.35
C ALA A 461 -12.82 9.72 5.27
N LYS A 462 -12.38 10.24 6.42
CA LYS A 462 -11.62 9.47 7.41
C LYS A 462 -12.46 8.33 8.01
N GLU A 463 -13.70 8.61 8.41
CA GLU A 463 -14.55 7.58 9.01
C GLU A 463 -14.85 6.44 8.03
N ASP A 464 -15.08 6.78 6.76
CA ASP A 464 -15.34 5.80 5.71
C ASP A 464 -14.08 5.02 5.33
N TRP A 465 -12.91 5.69 5.27
CA TRP A 465 -11.62 5.03 5.09
C TRP A 465 -11.34 3.97 6.15
N VAL A 466 -11.60 4.28 7.43
CA VAL A 466 -11.43 3.32 8.53
C VAL A 466 -12.34 2.10 8.34
N LYS A 467 -13.60 2.29 7.93
CA LYS A 467 -14.54 1.19 7.67
C LYS A 467 -14.03 0.30 6.52
N ILE A 468 -13.56 0.92 5.44
CA ILE A 468 -13.01 0.22 4.28
C ILE A 468 -11.80 -0.63 4.67
N CYS A 469 -10.83 -0.05 5.39
CA CYS A 469 -9.64 -0.77 5.87
C CYS A 469 -10.01 -1.96 6.76
N ARG A 470 -10.96 -1.79 7.69
CA ARG A 470 -11.43 -2.87 8.57
C ARG A 470 -12.06 -4.02 7.78
N ASN A 471 -12.96 -3.70 6.83
CA ASN A 471 -13.62 -4.70 6.01
C ASN A 471 -12.61 -5.48 5.16
N ILE A 472 -11.68 -4.76 4.50
CA ILE A 472 -10.63 -5.39 3.69
C ILE A 472 -9.69 -6.23 4.56
N ALA A 473 -9.40 -5.84 5.81
CA ALA A 473 -8.60 -6.66 6.72
C ALA A 473 -9.28 -8.00 7.06
N LEU A 474 -10.60 -7.99 7.32
CA LEU A 474 -11.37 -9.22 7.55
C LEU A 474 -11.38 -10.11 6.31
N GLU A 475 -11.68 -9.54 5.13
CA GLU A 475 -11.64 -10.27 3.87
C GLU A 475 -10.24 -10.81 3.55
N ALA A 476 -9.19 -10.07 3.88
CA ALA A 476 -7.81 -10.48 3.70
C ALA A 476 -7.45 -11.64 4.63
N PHE A 477 -7.92 -11.63 5.87
CA PHE A 477 -7.78 -12.76 6.79
C PHE A 477 -8.47 -14.01 6.23
N GLU A 478 -9.73 -13.90 5.80
CA GLU A 478 -10.50 -15.01 5.24
C GLU A 478 -9.88 -15.53 3.93
N GLY A 479 -9.51 -14.63 3.02
CA GLY A 479 -8.84 -14.99 1.76
C GLY A 479 -7.50 -15.65 1.97
N ALA A 480 -6.71 -15.17 2.94
CA ALA A 480 -5.44 -15.78 3.29
C ALA A 480 -5.61 -17.16 3.91
N THR A 481 -6.66 -17.36 4.70
CA THR A 481 -6.83 -18.58 5.50
C THR A 481 -7.76 -19.63 4.90
N LYS A 482 -8.42 -19.32 3.78
CA LYS A 482 -9.48 -20.15 3.16
C LYS A 482 -9.13 -21.62 2.96
N SER A 483 -7.89 -21.94 2.58
CA SER A 483 -7.44 -23.32 2.37
C SER A 483 -7.45 -24.17 3.64
N TRP A 484 -7.40 -23.55 4.82
CA TRP A 484 -7.37 -24.23 6.12
C TRP A 484 -8.75 -24.37 6.77
N CYS A 485 -9.82 -23.83 6.17
CA CYS A 485 -11.19 -24.03 6.66
C CYS A 485 -11.60 -25.52 6.68
N TYR A 486 -11.01 -26.32 5.80
CA TYR A 486 -11.19 -27.78 5.73
C TYR A 486 -10.10 -28.56 6.48
N GLY A 487 -9.28 -27.88 7.28
CA GLY A 487 -8.22 -28.48 8.08
C GLY A 487 -8.76 -29.23 9.31
N GLY A 488 -7.87 -29.98 9.97
CA GLY A 488 -8.20 -30.69 11.22
C GLY A 488 -8.47 -29.74 12.40
N VAL A 489 -8.93 -30.31 13.52
CA VAL A 489 -9.39 -29.60 14.75
C VAL A 489 -8.42 -28.50 15.21
N LYS A 490 -7.11 -28.74 15.12
CA LYS A 490 -6.08 -27.77 15.51
C LYS A 490 -6.10 -26.49 14.65
N ALA A 491 -6.27 -26.65 13.34
CA ALA A 491 -6.38 -25.53 12.41
C ALA A 491 -7.69 -24.75 12.64
N GLN A 492 -8.82 -25.45 12.80
CA GLN A 492 -10.11 -24.81 13.08
C GLN A 492 -10.10 -24.00 14.38
N LYS A 493 -9.51 -24.56 15.46
CA LYS A 493 -9.32 -23.84 16.72
C LYS A 493 -8.46 -22.59 16.54
N GLY A 494 -7.33 -22.72 15.85
CA GLY A 494 -6.44 -21.59 15.56
C GLY A 494 -7.12 -20.49 14.75
N LEU A 495 -7.90 -20.86 13.73
CA LEU A 495 -8.67 -19.93 12.91
C LEU A 495 -9.71 -19.17 13.72
N SER A 496 -10.48 -19.87 14.57
CA SER A 496 -11.50 -19.24 15.41
C SER A 496 -10.91 -18.22 16.37
N LEU A 497 -9.81 -18.57 17.06
CA LEU A 497 -9.13 -17.66 17.99
C LEU A 497 -8.54 -16.44 17.27
N ALA A 498 -7.92 -16.66 16.12
CA ALA A 498 -7.33 -15.59 15.33
C ALA A 498 -8.39 -14.63 14.76
N LYS A 499 -9.51 -15.16 14.24
CA LYS A 499 -10.63 -14.33 13.76
C LYS A 499 -11.23 -13.49 14.89
N GLN A 500 -11.45 -14.10 16.05
CA GLN A 500 -11.93 -13.39 17.24
C GLN A 500 -10.97 -12.26 17.63
N GLN A 501 -9.67 -12.55 17.76
CA GLN A 501 -8.65 -11.55 18.09
C GLN A 501 -8.67 -10.38 17.10
N LEU A 502 -8.79 -10.66 15.79
CA LEU A 502 -8.85 -9.64 14.76
C LEU A 502 -10.08 -8.74 14.92
N GLU A 503 -11.26 -9.33 15.09
CA GLU A 503 -12.50 -8.57 15.27
C GLU A 503 -12.47 -7.70 16.54
N GLU A 504 -11.93 -8.22 17.65
CA GLU A 504 -11.74 -7.46 18.89
C GLU A 504 -10.84 -6.24 18.67
N ALA A 505 -9.68 -6.47 18.05
CA ALA A 505 -8.70 -5.43 17.77
C ALA A 505 -9.24 -4.35 16.82
N LEU A 506 -10.01 -4.73 15.80
CA LEU A 506 -10.51 -3.80 14.80
C LEU A 506 -11.64 -2.92 15.34
N TYR A 507 -12.58 -3.48 16.10
CA TYR A 507 -13.78 -2.75 16.52
C TYR A 507 -13.73 -2.19 17.94
N LEU A 508 -12.64 -2.41 18.68
CA LEU A 508 -12.57 -2.15 20.14
C LEU A 508 -13.78 -2.76 20.87
N ARG A 509 -14.31 -3.84 20.30
CA ARG A 509 -15.37 -4.64 20.87
C ARG A 509 -14.64 -5.80 21.52
N PRO A 510 -14.27 -5.76 22.81
CA PRO A 510 -14.01 -7.01 23.52
C PRO A 510 -15.28 -7.82 23.33
N TRP A 511 -15.24 -8.86 22.49
CA TRP A 511 -16.39 -9.55 21.91
C TRP A 511 -17.56 -9.54 22.89
N GLN A 512 -18.49 -8.60 22.65
CA GLN A 512 -19.53 -8.10 23.55
C GLN A 512 -19.51 -8.67 24.98
N ARG A 513 -18.52 -8.27 25.78
CA ARG A 513 -18.60 -8.49 27.23
C ARG A 513 -19.61 -7.57 27.90
N HIS A 514 -20.14 -6.50 27.29
CA HIS A 514 -20.99 -5.52 27.99
C HIS A 514 -22.05 -4.77 27.15
N VAL A 515 -22.77 -5.42 26.22
CA VAL A 515 -24.12 -4.96 25.85
C VAL A 515 -24.97 -6.21 25.73
N TYR A 516 -25.41 -6.71 26.88
CA TYR A 516 -25.83 -8.11 26.93
C TYR A 516 -27.21 -8.36 26.38
N TRP A 517 -28.15 -7.40 26.45
CA TRP A 517 -29.54 -7.67 26.09
C TRP A 517 -30.25 -6.46 25.50
N SER A 518 -30.96 -6.70 24.42
CA SER A 518 -31.92 -5.77 23.83
C SER A 518 -33.01 -5.37 24.83
N GLN A 519 -33.62 -4.20 24.61
CA GLN A 519 -34.59 -3.63 25.54
C GLN A 519 -35.81 -4.55 25.75
N ASP A 520 -36.30 -5.20 24.70
CA ASP A 520 -37.39 -6.17 24.76
C ASP A 520 -37.01 -7.41 25.60
N THR A 521 -35.80 -7.94 25.45
CA THR A 521 -35.30 -9.02 26.32
C THR A 521 -35.27 -8.61 27.79
N GLN A 522 -34.83 -7.38 28.08
CA GLN A 522 -34.79 -6.88 29.47
C GLN A 522 -36.19 -6.73 30.06
N GLU A 523 -37.13 -6.17 29.31
CA GLU A 523 -38.51 -5.95 29.75
C GLU A 523 -39.23 -7.27 30.02
N ILE A 524 -39.13 -8.25 29.11
CA ILE A 524 -39.72 -9.57 29.28
C ILE A 524 -39.12 -10.27 30.50
N VAL A 525 -37.79 -10.35 30.61
CA VAL A 525 -37.17 -11.12 31.71
C VAL A 525 -37.41 -10.44 33.06
N LYS A 526 -37.50 -9.12 33.11
CA LYS A 526 -37.91 -8.39 34.32
C LYS A 526 -39.29 -8.82 34.81
N GLU A 527 -40.28 -8.90 33.91
CA GLU A 527 -41.62 -9.39 34.28
C GLU A 527 -41.63 -10.89 34.60
N LEU A 528 -40.85 -11.72 33.88
CA LEU A 528 -40.69 -13.14 34.22
C LEU A 528 -40.16 -13.31 35.65
N TYR A 529 -39.12 -12.57 36.03
CA TYR A 529 -38.56 -12.62 37.39
C TYR A 529 -39.55 -12.13 38.44
N ARG A 530 -40.36 -11.11 38.10
CA ARG A 530 -41.47 -10.65 38.96
C ARG A 530 -42.52 -11.76 39.17
N TRP A 531 -42.90 -12.48 38.12
CA TRP A 531 -43.87 -13.58 38.21
C TRP A 531 -43.29 -14.83 38.89
N GLY A 532 -41.99 -15.06 38.74
CA GLY A 532 -41.23 -16.16 39.34
C GLY A 532 -40.71 -15.89 40.74
N ASN A 533 -41.05 -14.75 41.35
CA ASN A 533 -40.56 -14.34 42.68
C ASN A 533 -40.81 -15.45 43.73
N PRO A 534 -39.80 -15.87 44.51
CA PRO A 534 -39.95 -16.94 45.50
C PRO A 534 -41.00 -16.67 46.58
N ASP A 535 -41.14 -15.42 47.00
CA ASP A 535 -42.03 -15.00 48.09
C ASP A 535 -43.49 -14.87 47.64
N THR A 536 -43.70 -14.44 46.38
CA THR A 536 -45.03 -14.14 45.82
C THR A 536 -45.20 -14.63 44.37
N PRO A 537 -45.07 -15.94 44.10
CA PRO A 537 -45.10 -16.45 42.73
C PRO A 537 -46.50 -16.35 42.12
N ARG A 538 -46.59 -15.84 40.89
CA ARG A 538 -47.82 -15.84 40.08
C ARG A 538 -48.05 -17.21 39.45
N ARG A 539 -48.48 -18.16 40.28
CA ARG A 539 -48.63 -19.58 39.94
C ARG A 539 -49.58 -19.82 38.76
N ASP A 540 -50.60 -19.00 38.61
CA ASP A 540 -51.53 -18.95 37.49
C ASP A 540 -50.79 -18.71 36.16
N ILE A 541 -49.96 -17.67 36.10
CA ILE A 541 -49.18 -17.29 34.92
C ILE A 541 -48.11 -18.35 34.63
N LEU A 542 -47.35 -18.78 35.64
CA LEU A 542 -46.29 -19.79 35.47
C LEU A 542 -46.84 -21.16 35.04
N ALA A 543 -48.06 -21.52 35.43
CA ALA A 543 -48.69 -22.77 34.98
C ALA A 543 -49.08 -22.68 33.49
N ALA A 544 -49.56 -21.52 33.04
CA ALA A 544 -49.88 -21.30 31.64
C ALA A 544 -48.62 -21.27 30.74
N LEU A 545 -47.56 -20.57 31.17
CA LEU A 545 -46.27 -20.58 30.49
C LEU A 545 -45.65 -21.98 30.43
N ARG A 546 -45.79 -22.81 31.46
CA ARG A 546 -45.30 -24.21 31.40
C ARG A 546 -46.07 -25.06 30.40
N LYS A 547 -47.39 -24.89 30.31
CA LYS A 547 -48.23 -25.61 29.33
C LYS A 547 -47.86 -25.30 27.89
N SER A 548 -47.17 -24.20 27.65
CA SER A 548 -46.83 -23.75 26.31
C SER A 548 -45.55 -24.35 25.73
N LEU A 549 -44.76 -25.06 26.54
CA LEU A 549 -43.66 -25.90 26.07
C LEU A 549 -44.14 -27.15 25.31
N ASP A 550 -45.45 -27.37 25.25
CA ASP A 550 -46.08 -28.37 24.40
C ASP A 550 -46.17 -27.83 22.96
N LEU A 551 -45.49 -28.51 22.02
CA LEU A 551 -45.28 -28.03 20.63
C LEU A 551 -46.58 -27.70 19.89
N GLN A 552 -47.71 -28.29 20.29
CA GLN A 552 -49.02 -28.01 19.69
C GLN A 552 -49.67 -26.69 20.16
N LYS A 553 -49.11 -26.01 21.17
CA LYS A 553 -49.74 -24.85 21.85
C LYS A 553 -48.88 -23.57 21.87
N SER A 554 -47.68 -23.58 21.28
CA SER A 554 -46.77 -22.42 21.27
C SER A 554 -47.39 -21.18 20.60
N SER A 555 -48.18 -21.38 19.54
CA SER A 555 -48.92 -20.31 18.84
C SER A 555 -50.03 -19.66 19.68
N GLN A 556 -50.48 -20.30 20.76
CA GLN A 556 -51.50 -19.75 21.65
C GLN A 556 -50.94 -18.71 22.64
N LEU A 557 -49.61 -18.62 22.78
CA LEU A 557 -48.93 -17.70 23.72
C LEU A 557 -48.96 -16.24 23.29
N ALA A 558 -48.90 -15.97 21.98
CA ALA A 558 -49.03 -14.62 21.44
C ALA A 558 -50.35 -13.94 21.86
N TYR A 559 -51.34 -14.75 22.24
CA TYR A 559 -52.68 -14.32 22.65
C TYR A 559 -52.90 -14.36 24.17
N MET A 560 -51.87 -14.68 24.97
CA MET A 560 -52.01 -14.56 26.43
C MET A 560 -52.09 -13.08 26.82
N PRO A 561 -53.11 -12.67 27.61
CA PRO A 561 -53.30 -11.25 27.97
C PRO A 561 -52.08 -10.58 28.63
N TYR A 562 -51.22 -11.37 29.28
CA TYR A 562 -50.07 -10.88 30.04
C TYR A 562 -48.73 -10.96 29.30
N LEU A 563 -48.51 -12.01 28.49
CA LEU A 563 -47.25 -12.19 27.77
C LEU A 563 -47.29 -11.53 26.39
N GLY A 564 -48.42 -11.61 25.67
CA GLY A 564 -48.58 -11.08 24.32
C GLY A 564 -48.13 -9.62 24.16
N PRO A 565 -48.51 -8.70 25.07
CA PRO A 565 -48.07 -7.29 25.00
C PRO A 565 -46.56 -7.06 25.18
N LEU A 566 -45.82 -8.04 25.71
CA LEU A 566 -44.38 -7.95 25.93
C LEU A 566 -43.57 -8.54 24.77
N LEU A 567 -44.21 -9.29 23.86
CA LEU A 567 -43.51 -9.94 22.75
C LEU A 567 -43.18 -8.93 21.63
N SER A 568 -42.08 -9.18 20.92
CA SER A 568 -41.67 -8.37 19.78
C SER A 568 -42.65 -8.47 18.61
N GLU A 569 -42.72 -7.45 17.76
CA GLU A 569 -43.56 -7.47 16.54
C GLU A 569 -43.06 -8.45 15.46
N GLN A 570 -41.82 -8.97 15.58
CA GLN A 570 -41.24 -9.93 14.64
C GLN A 570 -41.64 -11.38 15.01
N GLY A 571 -42.23 -12.11 14.05
CA GLY A 571 -42.81 -13.45 14.28
C GLY A 571 -41.84 -14.47 14.89
N GLU A 572 -40.67 -14.68 14.30
CA GLU A 572 -39.69 -15.67 14.79
C GLU A 572 -39.12 -15.29 16.17
N ARG A 573 -38.90 -14.00 16.40
CA ARG A 573 -38.38 -13.47 17.66
C ARG A 573 -39.40 -13.60 18.79
N ALA A 574 -40.67 -13.30 18.51
CA ALA A 574 -41.79 -13.48 19.44
C ALA A 574 -41.97 -14.96 19.84
N GLU A 575 -41.86 -15.88 18.88
CA GLU A 575 -41.90 -17.31 19.16
C GLU A 575 -40.77 -17.75 20.10
N MET A 576 -39.55 -17.25 19.86
CA MET A 576 -38.41 -17.58 20.70
C MET A 576 -38.55 -17.01 22.11
N GLN A 577 -39.03 -15.76 22.24
CA GLN A 577 -39.34 -15.13 23.54
C GLN A 577 -40.36 -15.94 24.32
N ALA A 578 -41.45 -16.36 23.67
CA ALA A 578 -42.50 -17.14 24.30
C ALA A 578 -42.02 -18.55 24.71
N TYR A 579 -41.16 -19.16 23.90
CA TYR A 579 -40.53 -20.43 24.23
C TYR A 579 -39.59 -20.32 25.43
N VAL A 580 -38.71 -19.31 25.48
CA VAL A 580 -37.82 -19.06 26.62
C VAL A 580 -38.61 -18.71 27.89
N ALA A 581 -39.73 -17.99 27.78
CA ALA A 581 -40.65 -17.77 28.91
C ALA A 581 -41.24 -19.07 29.46
N GLY A 582 -41.55 -20.04 28.59
CA GLY A 582 -41.96 -21.39 29.00
C GLY A 582 -40.85 -22.17 29.71
N LEU A 583 -39.60 -22.05 29.23
CA LEU A 583 -38.42 -22.63 29.89
C LEU A 583 -38.22 -22.02 31.28
N PHE A 584 -38.30 -20.69 31.39
CA PHE A 584 -38.26 -19.98 32.67
C PHE A 584 -39.32 -20.51 33.63
N ALA A 585 -40.57 -20.65 33.20
CA ALA A 585 -41.62 -21.15 34.08
C ALA A 585 -41.39 -22.59 34.57
N SER A 586 -40.58 -23.39 33.84
CA SER A 586 -40.16 -24.73 34.26
C SER A 586 -39.04 -24.70 35.31
N HIS A 587 -38.20 -23.67 35.29
CA HIS A 587 -37.07 -23.44 36.19
C HIS A 587 -36.91 -21.94 36.49
N HIS A 588 -37.77 -21.42 37.37
CA HIS A 588 -37.91 -19.98 37.62
C HIS A 588 -36.95 -19.46 38.70
N LYS A 589 -35.78 -20.11 38.87
CA LYS A 589 -34.75 -19.66 39.81
C LYS A 589 -34.12 -18.37 39.28
N VAL A 590 -34.10 -17.34 40.13
CA VAL A 590 -33.55 -16.03 39.79
C VAL A 590 -32.03 -16.14 39.66
N TYR A 591 -31.48 -15.59 38.58
CA TYR A 591 -30.05 -15.49 38.38
C TYR A 591 -29.53 -14.20 39.01
N GLU A 592 -28.87 -14.32 40.16
CA GLU A 592 -28.42 -13.19 41.00
C GLU A 592 -26.95 -12.80 40.77
N GLU A 593 -26.19 -13.58 40.01
CA GLU A 593 -24.78 -13.27 39.76
C GLU A 593 -24.62 -12.01 38.89
N SER A 594 -23.64 -11.18 39.25
CA SER A 594 -23.24 -10.00 38.47
C SER A 594 -22.59 -10.35 37.14
N SER A 595 -22.01 -11.56 37.03
CA SER A 595 -21.35 -12.06 35.83
C SER A 595 -22.32 -12.89 34.98
N HIS A 596 -22.47 -12.52 33.71
CA HIS A 596 -23.32 -13.23 32.75
C HIS A 596 -22.66 -14.54 32.32
N LYS A 597 -23.42 -15.64 32.40
CA LYS A 597 -22.96 -16.97 32.00
C LYS A 597 -23.79 -17.49 30.83
N SER A 598 -23.10 -17.93 29.78
CA SER A 598 -23.73 -18.68 28.68
C SER A 598 -24.20 -20.05 29.16
N LEU A 599 -25.09 -20.68 28.39
CA LEU A 599 -25.53 -22.04 28.69
C LEU A 599 -24.35 -23.03 28.71
N GLY A 600 -23.30 -22.80 27.91
CA GLY A 600 -22.08 -23.61 27.93
C GLY A 600 -21.34 -23.56 29.27
N THR A 601 -21.18 -22.37 29.85
CA THR A 601 -20.58 -22.21 31.18
C THR A 601 -21.41 -22.91 32.26
N LEU A 602 -22.73 -22.76 32.21
CA LEU A 602 -23.66 -23.39 33.15
C LEU A 602 -23.65 -24.92 33.02
N TRP A 603 -23.59 -25.43 31.78
CA TRP A 603 -23.52 -26.87 31.51
C TRP A 603 -22.19 -27.48 31.96
N ARG A 604 -21.09 -26.73 31.84
CA ARG A 604 -19.78 -27.16 32.39
C ARG A 604 -19.83 -27.28 33.89
N HIS A 605 -20.45 -26.31 34.56
CA HIS A 605 -20.66 -26.37 36.01
C HIS A 605 -21.58 -27.54 36.39
N ALA A 606 -22.60 -27.83 35.58
CA ALA A 606 -23.40 -29.03 35.77
C ALA A 606 -22.62 -30.34 35.53
N ASP A 607 -21.58 -30.33 34.71
CA ASP A 607 -20.78 -31.51 34.34
C ASP A 607 -19.43 -31.60 35.09
N GLU A 608 -19.47 -31.40 36.41
CA GLU A 608 -18.28 -31.49 37.29
C GLU A 608 -17.50 -32.81 37.17
N SER A 609 -18.17 -33.91 36.80
CA SER A 609 -17.56 -35.24 36.68
C SER A 609 -17.13 -35.62 35.26
N LYS A 610 -17.31 -34.73 34.27
CA LYS A 610 -16.96 -34.95 32.85
C LYS A 610 -17.44 -36.31 32.32
N ARG A 611 -18.70 -36.64 32.58
CA ARG A 611 -19.25 -37.94 32.16
C ARG A 611 -19.49 -37.93 30.65
N PRO A 612 -19.12 -38.99 29.90
CA PRO A 612 -19.30 -39.04 28.45
C PRO A 612 -20.74 -38.77 27.97
N SER A 613 -21.74 -39.09 28.79
CA SER A 613 -23.15 -38.88 28.47
C SER A 613 -23.60 -37.41 28.53
N MET A 614 -22.93 -36.55 29.31
CA MET A 614 -23.25 -35.13 29.42
C MET A 614 -22.60 -34.31 28.30
N SER A 615 -21.38 -34.66 27.91
CA SER A 615 -20.69 -34.06 26.77
C SER A 615 -21.37 -34.40 25.45
N LEU A 616 -21.76 -35.67 25.25
CA LEU A 616 -22.49 -36.09 24.04
C LEU A 616 -23.84 -35.38 23.92
N ARG A 617 -24.57 -35.18 25.03
CA ARG A 617 -25.82 -34.41 25.03
C ARG A 617 -25.60 -32.95 24.64
N PHE A 618 -24.49 -32.36 25.08
CA PHE A 618 -24.12 -30.99 24.72
C PHE A 618 -23.74 -30.89 23.25
N GLU A 619 -22.96 -31.83 22.71
CA GLU A 619 -22.65 -31.92 21.28
C GLU A 619 -23.93 -32.03 20.44
N CYS A 620 -24.85 -32.93 20.81
CA CYS A 620 -26.15 -33.04 20.13
C CYS A 620 -26.96 -31.75 20.18
N LEU A 621 -26.90 -30.98 21.27
CA LEU A 621 -27.56 -29.67 21.34
C LEU A 621 -26.95 -28.71 20.32
N LEU A 622 -25.62 -28.61 20.26
CA LEU A 622 -24.92 -27.69 19.35
C LEU A 622 -25.21 -27.98 17.87
N GLU A 623 -25.55 -29.22 17.52
CA GLU A 623 -25.92 -29.61 16.16
C GLU A 623 -27.43 -29.48 15.87
N SER A 624 -28.26 -29.24 16.89
CA SER A 624 -29.71 -29.22 16.77
C SER A 624 -30.24 -27.95 16.05
N LYS A 625 -31.32 -28.12 15.28
CA LYS A 625 -32.04 -27.02 14.60
C LYS A 625 -33.55 -27.13 14.82
N GLY A 626 -34.27 -26.01 14.69
CA GLY A 626 -35.73 -25.96 14.75
C GLY A 626 -36.31 -26.64 16.00
N ASP A 627 -37.27 -27.56 15.82
CA ASP A 627 -37.93 -28.25 16.93
C ASP A 627 -37.00 -29.20 17.71
N GLN A 628 -35.94 -29.72 17.08
CA GLN A 628 -34.96 -30.54 17.78
C GLN A 628 -34.21 -29.71 18.84
N LEU A 629 -33.88 -28.46 18.53
CA LEU A 629 -33.28 -27.53 19.49
C LEU A 629 -34.21 -27.31 20.68
N LYS A 630 -35.49 -27.02 20.41
CA LYS A 630 -36.50 -26.80 21.45
C LYS A 630 -36.66 -28.02 22.36
N HIS A 631 -36.60 -29.22 21.81
CA HIS A 631 -36.68 -30.45 22.59
C HIS A 631 -35.43 -30.66 23.46
N MET A 632 -34.24 -30.54 22.87
CA MET A 632 -32.96 -30.75 23.56
C MET A 632 -32.75 -29.72 24.68
N LEU A 633 -33.02 -28.44 24.39
CA LEU A 633 -32.85 -27.37 25.37
C LEU A 633 -33.80 -27.54 26.56
N ARG A 634 -35.04 -27.99 26.33
CA ARG A 634 -35.98 -28.33 27.42
C ARG A 634 -35.43 -29.43 28.33
N GLN A 635 -34.84 -30.49 27.77
CA GLN A 635 -34.21 -31.55 28.57
C GLN A 635 -33.04 -31.02 29.40
N MET A 636 -32.23 -30.13 28.83
CA MET A 636 -31.10 -29.52 29.52
C MET A 636 -31.54 -28.63 30.67
N VAL A 637 -32.57 -27.80 30.49
CA VAL A 637 -33.13 -26.97 31.57
C VAL A 637 -33.65 -27.82 32.72
N GLN A 638 -34.25 -28.99 32.47
CA GLN A 638 -34.66 -29.91 33.54
C GLN A 638 -33.45 -30.47 34.32
N ILE A 639 -32.34 -30.73 33.64
CA ILE A 639 -31.12 -31.21 34.29
C ILE A 639 -30.49 -30.10 35.14
N LEU A 640 -30.40 -28.87 34.62
CA LEU A 640 -29.93 -27.71 35.38
C LEU A 640 -30.80 -27.45 36.61
N LYS A 641 -32.12 -27.60 36.47
CA LYS A 641 -33.07 -27.55 37.59
C LYS A 641 -32.80 -28.62 38.64
N SER A 642 -32.57 -29.87 38.22
CA SER A 642 -32.29 -30.99 39.15
C SER A 642 -31.00 -30.78 39.97
N LYS A 643 -30.09 -29.96 39.46
CA LYS A 643 -28.82 -29.57 40.11
C LYS A 643 -28.87 -28.20 40.76
N ASP A 644 -30.04 -27.57 40.79
CA ASP A 644 -30.28 -26.26 41.38
C ASP A 644 -29.39 -25.12 40.81
N ILE A 645 -29.01 -25.20 39.53
CA ILE A 645 -28.18 -24.21 38.84
C ILE A 645 -29.08 -23.16 38.18
N ALA A 646 -28.97 -21.89 38.58
CA ALA A 646 -29.72 -20.78 37.98
C ALA A 646 -29.29 -20.53 36.52
N ILE A 647 -30.23 -20.10 35.66
CA ILE A 647 -29.98 -19.80 34.25
C ILE A 647 -30.11 -18.29 34.02
N ASP A 648 -29.14 -17.68 33.35
CA ASP A 648 -29.26 -16.30 32.90
C ASP A 648 -30.14 -16.24 31.64
N TYR A 649 -31.46 -16.19 31.86
CA TYR A 649 -32.47 -16.26 30.78
C TYR A 649 -32.37 -15.12 29.79
N ARG A 650 -31.82 -13.98 30.21
CA ARG A 650 -31.55 -12.85 29.32
C ARG A 650 -30.50 -13.25 28.27
N THR A 651 -29.40 -13.84 28.72
CA THR A 651 -28.31 -14.31 27.85
C THR A 651 -28.74 -15.49 26.99
N LEU A 652 -29.51 -16.43 27.55
CA LEU A 652 -30.08 -17.54 26.78
C LEU A 652 -31.00 -17.03 25.65
N MET A 653 -31.84 -16.03 25.92
CA MET A 653 -32.77 -15.49 24.93
C MET A 653 -32.04 -14.83 23.76
N GLU A 654 -31.05 -13.99 24.03
CA GLU A 654 -30.22 -13.34 22.99
C GLU A 654 -29.42 -14.33 22.15
N ASP A 655 -28.85 -15.34 22.81
CA ASP A 655 -28.13 -16.40 22.12
C ASP A 655 -29.06 -17.16 21.15
N LEU A 656 -30.31 -17.40 21.54
CA LEU A 656 -31.26 -18.12 20.70
C LEU A 656 -31.80 -17.31 19.52
N TYR A 657 -31.85 -15.98 19.61
CA TYR A 657 -32.19 -15.13 18.44
C TYR A 657 -31.21 -15.29 17.28
N HIS A 658 -30.02 -15.78 17.58
CA HIS A 658 -28.93 -15.93 16.62
C HIS A 658 -28.48 -17.38 16.47
N TRP A 659 -29.31 -18.33 16.92
CA TRP A 659 -28.96 -19.74 16.84
C TRP A 659 -28.79 -20.21 15.39
N ASP A 660 -29.68 -19.80 14.49
CA ASP A 660 -29.69 -20.26 13.10
C ASP A 660 -28.82 -19.40 12.16
N SER A 661 -27.87 -18.61 12.70
CA SER A 661 -26.95 -17.84 11.87
C SER A 661 -25.97 -18.74 11.10
N ASP A 662 -25.69 -18.39 9.84
CA ASP A 662 -24.83 -19.20 8.94
C ASP A 662 -23.42 -19.42 9.49
N ASP A 663 -22.92 -18.49 10.31
CA ASP A 663 -21.60 -18.53 10.94
C ASP A 663 -21.51 -19.45 12.16
N LYS A 664 -22.63 -20.04 12.62
CA LYS A 664 -22.73 -20.88 13.83
C LYS A 664 -22.10 -20.25 15.08
N ARG A 665 -22.12 -18.91 15.18
CA ARG A 665 -21.40 -18.16 16.22
C ARG A 665 -21.84 -18.53 17.64
N ILE A 666 -23.11 -18.85 17.85
CA ILE A 666 -23.65 -19.15 19.18
C ILE A 666 -23.26 -20.56 19.62
N GLN A 667 -23.29 -21.52 18.70
CA GLN A 667 -22.82 -22.87 18.93
C GLN A 667 -21.33 -22.87 19.30
N LEU A 668 -20.52 -22.09 18.57
CA LEU A 668 -19.10 -21.93 18.85
C LEU A 668 -18.85 -21.23 20.20
N LYS A 669 -19.64 -20.21 20.55
CA LYS A 669 -19.60 -19.55 21.87
C LYS A 669 -19.90 -20.55 22.99
N TRP A 670 -20.99 -21.30 22.89
CA TRP A 670 -21.41 -22.29 23.88
C TRP A 670 -20.41 -23.45 23.99
N ALA A 671 -19.89 -23.93 22.87
CA ALA A 671 -18.80 -24.90 22.79
C ALA A 671 -17.56 -24.43 23.57
N ARG A 672 -17.06 -23.23 23.24
CA ARG A 672 -15.90 -22.63 23.90
C ARG A 672 -16.09 -22.58 25.40
N ASP A 673 -17.23 -22.07 25.84
CA ASP A 673 -17.50 -21.87 27.27
C ASP A 673 -17.65 -23.20 28.04
N TYR A 674 -18.16 -24.24 27.37
CA TYR A 674 -18.26 -25.59 27.95
C TYR A 674 -16.90 -26.32 28.05
N TRP A 675 -16.07 -26.24 27.00
CA TRP A 675 -14.77 -26.93 26.95
C TRP A 675 -13.58 -26.09 27.43
N ALA A 676 -13.79 -24.82 27.79
CA ALA A 676 -12.76 -23.98 28.37
C ALA A 676 -12.15 -24.65 29.61
N LYS A 677 -10.82 -24.67 29.71
CA LYS A 677 -10.13 -25.08 30.94
C LYS A 677 -10.41 -24.02 32.03
N PRO A 678 -10.49 -24.40 33.33
CA PRO A 678 -10.58 -23.44 34.41
C PRO A 678 -9.38 -22.50 34.33
N ILE A 679 -9.63 -21.20 34.28
CA ILE A 679 -8.60 -20.19 34.54
C ILE A 679 -8.40 -20.24 36.06
N GLN A 680 -7.23 -20.68 36.53
CA GLN A 680 -6.85 -20.49 37.93
C GLN A 680 -6.72 -18.98 38.16
N SER A 681 -7.64 -18.44 38.94
CA SER A 681 -7.75 -17.02 39.26
C SER A 681 -6.72 -16.52 40.28
N GLU A 682 -5.51 -17.10 40.29
CA GLU A 682 -4.41 -16.70 41.20
C GLU A 682 -3.26 -15.97 40.48
N GLU A 683 -3.18 -15.97 39.14
CA GLU A 683 -2.07 -15.32 38.41
C GLU A 683 -2.32 -13.85 38.01
N LEU A 684 -3.47 -13.26 38.37
CA LEU A 684 -3.77 -11.85 38.09
C LEU A 684 -3.34 -10.88 39.20
N GLU A 685 -2.94 -11.37 40.37
CA GLU A 685 -2.45 -10.51 41.46
C GLU A 685 -0.91 -10.47 41.57
N SER A 686 -0.16 -11.38 40.94
CA SER A 686 1.31 -11.41 41.04
C SER A 686 2.06 -10.63 39.96
N SER A 687 1.39 -10.17 38.90
CA SER A 687 2.01 -9.38 37.81
C SER A 687 1.88 -7.87 37.98
N ALA A 688 1.21 -7.39 39.04
CA ALA A 688 1.07 -5.97 39.34
C ALA A 688 2.20 -5.38 40.20
N ASP A 689 3.09 -6.21 40.77
CA ASP A 689 4.09 -5.77 41.76
C ASP A 689 5.56 -5.92 41.34
N THR A 690 5.85 -6.10 40.04
CA THR A 690 7.23 -6.05 39.53
C THR A 690 7.37 -5.18 38.28
N THR A 691 7.08 -3.89 38.44
CA THR A 691 7.67 -2.82 37.63
C THR A 691 7.90 -1.59 38.49
N HIS A 692 9.07 -1.53 39.13
CA HIS A 692 9.79 -0.31 39.46
C HIS A 692 11.27 -0.51 39.15
#